data_AF-A0A934Y1H6-F1
#
_entry.id   AF-A0A934Y1H6-F1
#
_cell.length_a   1.000
_cell.length_b   1.000
_cell.length_c   1.000
_cell.angle_alpha   90.00
_cell.angle_beta   90.00
_cell.angle_gamma   90.00
#
_symmetry.space_group_name_H-M   'P 1'
#
loop_
_entity.id
_entity.type
_entity.pdbx_description
1 polymer ?
#
loop_
_entity_poly.entity_id
_entity_poly.type
_entity_poly.pdbx_seq_one_letter_code
_entity_poly.pdbx_strand_id
1 'polypeptide(L)'
;MEPDNWGGVYLVNEGEKHAFLTYQSLSMWVHGGSAGGQQLRLYLTYNGLNVASLDVNDYIAGGTVLANQWRQVSIPFNATTTLTHGAFDGLIVMDDSGSNQGTTYLDDIEFVARATPLAASPLSVSVNLAGLRRSVSPEIYGVNFGDDSQHIELRYPLRRSGGNSTTRYNWQSDSHNTAFDYFYQNIADGSGTGLPVNSTLNAFVASTRANGGQALVTIPTIGLKPIGDRVKRWAFSIAKYGPQDSNECAIYSPQPPWCSTDAGDGLCANVTNNTGFCVNGRIVNNAIADTSVVLTTVEIGQWIAHLAAQPGAADPGMLRWYALDNEPMLWNSTHRDVHPVAPTYDEIWQKGRDVALAIKASDPTAKVMGPVTWGWCDLFTSAADAEIGPSCIDGQDRQNHGGLPFTEWYLKQVCDYAAANAGLRPVDVLDVHFYPQGGVDGLGDSGSSELPADSARRLRSLRELYDPSYVSESWISDSVQLIPRLRSWVDARCPGTGIAITEYKWGPDAGPSGALAQAEALAIFGREGVRMATRWVAPETGSLTEDAYRMFLDYDGANTRVLGDSIPATASDQNELGAYAIDQPSQALRIVLINRATAPRDISINLSAATNGNWQLYRFDAAQRFGQVGNGAINGSTLSLTNVPGRSANLLVLPAVTTSSVIFGDGFE
;
A
#
# COMPACT_ATOMS: atom_id res chain seq x y z
N MET A 1 38.68 -7.82 12.01
CA MET A 1 37.44 -7.88 12.82
C MET A 1 37.38 -9.22 13.53
N GLU A 2 36.72 -9.29 14.67
CA GLU A 2 36.36 -10.55 15.35
C GLU A 2 34.85 -10.74 15.15
N PRO A 3 34.43 -11.51 14.13
CA PRO A 3 33.03 -11.61 13.74
C PRO A 3 32.31 -12.57 14.70
N ASP A 4 31.65 -12.00 15.70
CA ASP A 4 30.97 -12.73 16.76
C ASP A 4 29.52 -12.26 16.93
N ASN A 5 28.59 -13.19 17.18
CA ASN A 5 27.20 -12.90 17.52
C ASN A 5 26.53 -11.94 16.52
N TRP A 6 26.69 -12.20 15.21
CA TRP A 6 26.21 -11.34 14.12
C TRP A 6 26.94 -9.99 14.02
N GLY A 7 28.08 -9.82 14.69
CA GLY A 7 28.95 -8.66 14.58
C GLY A 7 29.70 -8.63 13.24
N GLY A 8 29.98 -7.42 12.75
CA GLY A 8 30.64 -7.22 11.46
C GLY A 8 31.16 -5.80 11.24
N VAL A 9 31.59 -5.55 10.01
CA VAL A 9 32.01 -4.23 9.53
C VAL A 9 31.00 -3.73 8.51
N TYR A 10 30.51 -2.50 8.68
CA TYR A 10 29.63 -1.82 7.74
C TYR A 10 30.37 -0.63 7.12
N LEU A 11 30.55 -0.66 5.80
CA LEU A 11 31.09 0.43 5.00
C LEU A 11 29.93 1.04 4.22
N VAL A 12 29.63 2.32 4.43
CA VAL A 12 28.48 2.99 3.81
C VAL A 12 28.81 4.39 3.35
N ASN A 13 28.28 4.77 2.18
CA ASN A 13 28.24 6.14 1.68
C ASN A 13 26.78 6.52 1.40
N GLU A 14 26.07 7.00 2.43
CA GLU A 14 24.63 7.30 2.32
C GLU A 14 24.31 8.36 1.25
N GLY A 15 25.29 9.24 0.94
CA GLY A 15 25.16 10.33 0.00
C GLY A 15 25.31 9.95 -1.47
N GLU A 16 25.76 8.74 -1.79
CA GLU A 16 26.00 8.29 -3.17
C GLU A 16 25.43 6.90 -3.42
N LYS A 17 24.69 6.73 -4.52
CA LYS A 17 24.17 5.43 -4.95
C LYS A 17 25.01 4.88 -6.09
N HIS A 18 25.48 3.65 -5.94
CA HIS A 18 26.29 2.94 -6.91
C HIS A 18 25.41 1.95 -7.68
N ALA A 19 25.27 2.14 -9.00
CA ALA A 19 24.47 1.26 -9.84
C ALA A 19 25.19 -0.07 -10.09
N PHE A 20 24.51 -1.21 -9.88
CA PHE A 20 25.06 -2.54 -10.17
C PHE A 20 25.50 -2.70 -11.64
N LEU A 21 24.85 -1.99 -12.55
CA LEU A 21 25.20 -1.99 -13.97
C LEU A 21 26.60 -1.43 -14.26
N THR A 22 27.13 -0.57 -13.40
CA THR A 22 28.45 0.06 -13.57
C THR A 22 29.61 -0.87 -13.22
N TYR A 23 29.38 -1.92 -12.44
CA TYR A 23 30.44 -2.79 -11.92
C TYR A 23 30.23 -4.23 -12.39
N GLN A 24 31.32 -4.93 -12.74
CA GLN A 24 31.26 -6.34 -13.13
C GLN A 24 31.41 -7.30 -11.95
N SER A 25 32.04 -6.86 -10.87
CA SER A 25 32.26 -7.67 -9.67
C SER A 25 32.67 -6.82 -8.47
N LEU A 26 32.48 -7.35 -7.27
CA LEU A 26 33.21 -6.97 -6.07
C LEU A 26 34.43 -7.90 -5.91
N SER A 27 35.60 -7.32 -5.70
CA SER A 27 36.84 -8.03 -5.33
C SER A 27 37.24 -7.61 -3.93
N MET A 28 37.67 -8.56 -3.11
CA MET A 28 38.30 -8.29 -1.81
C MET A 28 39.22 -9.45 -1.42
N TRP A 29 40.10 -9.23 -0.45
CA TRP A 29 40.91 -10.28 0.15
C TRP A 29 40.47 -10.59 1.58
N VAL A 30 40.46 -11.88 1.92
CA VAL A 30 40.14 -12.36 3.26
C VAL A 30 41.27 -13.22 3.82
N HIS A 31 41.58 -13.07 5.11
CA HIS A 31 42.58 -13.89 5.82
C HIS A 31 42.03 -14.35 7.17
N GLY A 32 42.03 -15.67 7.41
CA GLY A 32 41.36 -16.30 8.55
C GLY A 32 42.09 -16.22 9.89
N GLY A 33 42.96 -15.24 10.07
CA GLY A 33 43.89 -15.18 11.21
C GLY A 33 44.63 -16.51 11.41
N SER A 34 44.79 -16.93 12.66
CA SER A 34 45.46 -18.20 13.01
C SER A 34 44.56 -19.43 12.90
N ALA A 35 43.23 -19.26 12.91
CA ALA A 35 42.25 -20.34 12.99
C ALA A 35 41.75 -20.83 11.62
N GLY A 36 41.42 -19.90 10.71
CA GLY A 36 40.70 -20.21 9.47
C GLY A 36 39.26 -20.68 9.72
N GLY A 37 38.54 -20.96 8.63
CA GLY A 37 37.21 -21.57 8.68
C GLY A 37 36.06 -20.64 9.09
N GLN A 38 36.28 -19.33 9.12
CA GLN A 38 35.22 -18.36 9.42
C GLN A 38 34.09 -18.43 8.38
N GLN A 39 32.85 -18.36 8.86
CA GLN A 39 31.63 -18.22 8.07
C GLN A 39 31.24 -16.76 8.05
N LEU A 40 31.29 -16.15 6.86
CA LEU A 40 31.06 -14.73 6.67
C LEU A 40 29.91 -14.54 5.69
N ARG A 41 29.02 -13.60 6.02
CA ARG A 41 27.97 -13.13 5.13
C ARG A 41 28.33 -11.76 4.60
N LEU A 42 28.11 -11.56 3.30
CA LEU A 42 28.13 -10.25 2.68
C LEU A 42 26.70 -9.78 2.42
N TYR A 43 26.37 -8.59 2.91
CA TYR A 43 25.19 -7.84 2.49
C TYR A 43 25.61 -6.62 1.68
N LEU A 44 24.84 -6.30 0.65
CA LEU A 44 24.83 -4.97 0.06
C LEU A 44 23.54 -4.28 0.46
N THR A 45 23.62 -2.99 0.75
CA THR A 45 22.49 -2.21 1.27
C THR A 45 22.09 -1.08 0.33
N TYR A 46 20.85 -0.64 0.45
CA TYR A 46 20.29 0.57 -0.16
C TYR A 46 19.41 1.28 0.86
N ASN A 47 19.81 2.45 1.35
CA ASN A 47 19.13 3.17 2.43
C ASN A 47 18.85 2.26 3.65
N GLY A 48 19.85 1.44 4.03
CA GLY A 48 19.72 0.47 5.12
C GLY A 48 18.94 -0.81 4.80
N LEU A 49 18.33 -0.92 3.62
CA LEU A 49 17.63 -2.13 3.17
C LEU A 49 18.60 -3.09 2.49
N ASN A 50 18.56 -4.37 2.82
CA ASN A 50 19.40 -5.37 2.15
C ASN A 50 18.93 -5.60 0.71
N VAL A 51 19.82 -5.38 -0.25
CA VAL A 51 19.62 -5.65 -1.70
C VAL A 51 20.39 -6.89 -2.17
N ALA A 52 21.31 -7.39 -1.35
CA ALA A 52 22.01 -8.65 -1.56
C ALA A 52 22.29 -9.35 -0.22
N SER A 53 22.31 -10.68 -0.22
CA SER A 53 22.77 -11.51 0.89
C SER A 53 23.49 -12.72 0.32
N LEU A 54 24.80 -12.81 0.53
CA LEU A 54 25.67 -13.79 -0.11
C LEU A 54 26.58 -14.44 0.93
N ASP A 55 26.70 -15.76 0.91
CA ASP A 55 27.74 -16.46 1.67
C ASP A 55 29.08 -16.16 1.00
N VAL A 56 30.02 -15.57 1.75
CA VAL A 56 31.34 -15.20 1.20
C VAL A 56 32.10 -16.44 0.76
N ASN A 57 31.96 -17.58 1.45
CA ASN A 57 32.71 -18.82 1.18
C ASN A 57 32.46 -19.36 -0.23
N ASP A 58 31.26 -19.15 -0.78
CA ASP A 58 30.90 -19.54 -2.15
C ASP A 58 31.74 -18.82 -3.22
N TYR A 59 32.38 -17.70 -2.86
CA TYR A 59 33.12 -16.83 -3.78
C TYR A 59 34.62 -16.73 -3.47
N ILE A 60 35.11 -17.49 -2.49
CA ILE A 60 36.54 -17.57 -2.18
C ILE A 60 37.24 -18.50 -3.17
N ALA A 61 38.39 -18.07 -3.68
CA ALA A 61 39.26 -18.97 -4.44
C ALA A 61 39.67 -20.19 -3.60
N GLY A 62 39.07 -21.36 -3.85
CA GLY A 62 39.26 -22.59 -3.08
C GLY A 62 38.22 -22.85 -1.98
N GLY A 63 37.18 -22.01 -1.85
CA GLY A 63 35.92 -22.32 -1.15
C GLY A 63 35.88 -22.12 0.37
N THR A 64 36.94 -21.60 0.99
CA THR A 64 36.95 -21.36 2.45
C THR A 64 37.96 -20.29 2.84
N VAL A 65 37.66 -19.57 3.93
CA VAL A 65 38.66 -18.76 4.63
C VAL A 65 39.72 -19.70 5.22
N LEU A 66 41.00 -19.44 4.96
CA LEU A 66 42.10 -20.27 5.46
C LEU A 66 42.92 -19.59 6.56
N ALA A 67 43.43 -20.42 7.46
CA ALA A 67 44.39 -20.00 8.47
C ALA A 67 45.71 -19.55 7.83
N ASN A 68 46.25 -18.44 8.29
CA ASN A 68 47.56 -17.90 7.93
C ASN A 68 47.75 -17.67 6.42
N GLN A 69 46.66 -17.45 5.67
CA GLN A 69 46.69 -17.24 4.22
C GLN A 69 45.66 -16.19 3.81
N TRP A 70 46.08 -15.29 2.93
CA TRP A 70 45.18 -14.41 2.18
C TRP A 70 44.57 -15.19 1.02
N ARG A 71 43.26 -15.02 0.84
CA ARG A 71 42.48 -15.60 -0.26
C ARG A 71 41.65 -14.50 -0.92
N GLN A 72 41.65 -14.47 -2.24
CA GLN A 72 40.81 -13.54 -2.97
C GLN A 72 39.36 -14.04 -2.98
N VAL A 73 38.44 -13.11 -2.74
CA VAL A 73 37.00 -13.25 -2.93
C VAL A 73 36.62 -12.48 -4.19
N SER A 74 35.89 -13.12 -5.09
CA SER A 74 35.38 -12.47 -6.31
C SER A 74 33.89 -12.75 -6.49
N ILE A 75 33.08 -11.74 -6.23
CA ILE A 75 31.62 -11.82 -6.33
C ILE A 75 31.20 -11.16 -7.64
N PRO A 76 30.73 -11.93 -8.64
CA PRO A 76 30.33 -11.35 -9.91
C PRO A 76 29.00 -10.61 -9.78
N PHE A 77 28.87 -9.46 -10.44
CA PHE A 77 27.62 -8.73 -10.56
C PHE A 77 26.96 -9.10 -11.89
N ASN A 78 26.31 -10.27 -11.90
CA ASN A 78 25.68 -10.82 -13.10
C ASN A 78 24.44 -11.65 -12.73
N ALA A 79 23.84 -12.32 -13.71
CA ALA A 79 22.59 -13.05 -13.50
C ALA A 79 22.70 -14.16 -12.42
N THR A 80 23.90 -14.70 -12.16
CA THR A 80 24.11 -15.76 -11.15
C THR A 80 23.93 -15.26 -9.71
N THR A 81 24.28 -14.00 -9.45
CA THR A 81 24.05 -13.34 -8.15
C THR A 81 22.80 -12.47 -8.17
N THR A 82 22.13 -12.36 -9.32
CA THR A 82 21.00 -11.45 -9.62
C THR A 82 21.32 -9.95 -9.50
N LEU A 83 22.58 -9.60 -9.27
CA LEU A 83 23.10 -8.23 -9.14
C LEU A 83 23.36 -7.60 -10.52
N THR A 84 22.32 -7.56 -11.33
CA THR A 84 22.32 -7.01 -12.71
C THR A 84 21.53 -5.71 -12.84
N HIS A 85 20.91 -5.26 -11.75
CA HIS A 85 20.01 -4.12 -11.70
C HIS A 85 20.02 -3.51 -10.31
N GLY A 86 19.43 -2.34 -10.16
CA GLY A 86 19.34 -1.65 -8.88
C GLY A 86 20.60 -0.85 -8.55
N ALA A 87 20.70 -0.43 -7.31
CA ALA A 87 21.84 0.28 -6.77
C ALA A 87 22.10 -0.14 -5.32
N PHE A 88 23.26 0.22 -4.81
CA PHE A 88 23.66 0.03 -3.42
C PHE A 88 24.42 1.26 -2.91
N ASP A 89 24.46 1.44 -1.60
CA ASP A 89 25.22 2.51 -0.92
C ASP A 89 26.10 2.00 0.22
N GLY A 90 25.96 0.72 0.56
CA GLY A 90 26.74 0.12 1.62
C GLY A 90 27.01 -1.36 1.44
N LEU A 91 27.99 -1.82 2.20
CA LEU A 91 28.53 -3.17 2.20
C LEU A 91 28.77 -3.59 3.64
N ILE A 92 28.16 -4.70 4.04
CA ILE A 92 28.35 -5.32 5.36
C ILE A 92 29.06 -6.64 5.15
N VAL A 93 30.15 -6.87 5.88
CA VAL A 93 30.72 -8.22 6.07
C VAL A 93 30.61 -8.57 7.53
N MET A 94 29.90 -9.65 7.85
CA MET A 94 29.57 -10.02 9.22
C MET A 94 29.63 -11.51 9.46
N ASP A 95 29.64 -11.89 10.74
CA ASP A 95 29.41 -13.25 11.22
C ASP A 95 28.12 -13.84 10.62
N ASP A 96 28.23 -15.06 10.10
CA ASP A 96 27.09 -15.86 9.63
C ASP A 96 26.82 -17.10 10.50
N SER A 97 27.70 -17.39 11.46
CA SER A 97 27.61 -18.57 12.31
C SER A 97 26.72 -18.35 13.54
N GLY A 98 26.49 -17.08 13.93
CA GLY A 98 25.83 -16.71 15.18
C GLY A 98 26.62 -17.11 16.43
N SER A 99 27.89 -17.49 16.28
CA SER A 99 28.78 -17.98 17.34
C SER A 99 30.05 -17.12 17.39
N ASN A 100 30.88 -17.32 18.40
CA ASN A 100 32.21 -16.70 18.43
C ASN A 100 33.11 -17.36 17.37
N GLN A 101 33.76 -16.54 16.54
CA GLN A 101 34.70 -16.98 15.52
C GLN A 101 36.05 -16.28 15.69
N GLY A 102 37.14 -16.98 15.36
CA GLY A 102 38.48 -16.39 15.40
C GLY A 102 38.62 -15.18 14.47
N THR A 103 39.51 -14.25 14.83
CA THR A 103 39.78 -13.02 14.06
C THR A 103 39.97 -13.26 12.57
N THR A 104 39.31 -12.43 11.75
CA THR A 104 39.49 -12.37 10.30
C THR A 104 39.92 -10.97 9.84
N TYR A 105 40.67 -10.90 8.75
CA TYR A 105 41.15 -9.65 8.16
C TYR A 105 40.59 -9.49 6.75
N LEU A 106 40.23 -8.25 6.40
CA LEU A 106 39.74 -7.85 5.08
C LEU A 106 40.72 -6.83 4.49
N ASP A 107 41.01 -6.94 3.19
CA ASP A 107 41.90 -5.99 2.49
C ASP A 107 41.50 -5.82 1.01
N ASP A 108 42.00 -4.75 0.38
CA ASP A 108 41.78 -4.37 -1.03
C ASP A 108 40.32 -4.56 -1.52
N ILE A 109 39.36 -4.00 -0.78
CA ILE A 109 37.93 -4.03 -1.15
C ILE A 109 37.71 -3.06 -2.32
N GLU A 110 37.35 -3.60 -3.48
CA GLU A 110 37.17 -2.84 -4.72
C GLU A 110 35.94 -3.30 -5.52
N PHE A 111 35.14 -2.35 -6.00
CA PHE A 111 34.15 -2.60 -7.04
C PHE A 111 34.80 -2.43 -8.42
N VAL A 112 34.96 -3.55 -9.14
CA VAL A 112 35.62 -3.56 -10.45
C VAL A 112 34.66 -3.03 -11.51
N ALA A 113 35.06 -1.98 -12.23
CA ALA A 113 34.25 -1.36 -13.27
C ALA A 113 33.90 -2.35 -14.39
N ARG A 114 32.68 -2.25 -14.92
CA ARG A 114 32.19 -3.08 -16.01
C ARG A 114 32.71 -2.57 -17.35
N ALA A 115 33.56 -3.35 -18.01
CA ALA A 115 34.07 -3.02 -19.34
C ALA A 115 33.07 -3.35 -20.48
N THR A 116 32.23 -4.37 -20.30
CA THR A 116 31.23 -4.80 -21.29
C THR A 116 29.82 -4.64 -20.71
N PRO A 117 28.98 -3.76 -21.27
CA PRO A 117 27.60 -3.59 -20.83
C PRO A 117 26.83 -4.91 -20.85
N LEU A 118 25.83 -5.04 -19.97
CA LEU A 118 24.91 -6.18 -20.03
C LEU A 118 24.14 -6.15 -21.36
N ALA A 119 23.96 -7.32 -21.96
CA ALA A 119 23.21 -7.44 -23.20
C ALA A 119 21.74 -7.06 -22.98
N ALA A 120 21.24 -6.14 -23.79
CA ALA A 120 19.81 -5.84 -23.88
C ALA A 120 19.15 -6.85 -24.83
N SER A 121 18.14 -7.56 -24.33
CA SER A 121 17.32 -8.44 -25.18
C SER A 121 16.10 -7.68 -25.70
N PRO A 122 15.63 -7.98 -26.93
CA PRO A 122 14.50 -7.29 -27.53
C PRO A 122 13.17 -7.71 -26.89
N LEU A 123 12.30 -6.72 -26.65
CA LEU A 123 10.88 -6.90 -26.36
C LEU A 123 10.07 -5.96 -27.25
N SER A 124 8.79 -6.25 -27.45
CA SER A 124 7.88 -5.36 -28.18
C SER A 124 6.62 -5.09 -27.39
N VAL A 125 6.07 -3.88 -27.56
CA VAL A 125 4.76 -3.47 -27.05
C VAL A 125 3.86 -3.14 -28.24
N SER A 126 2.66 -3.70 -28.26
CA SER A 126 1.61 -3.34 -29.22
C SER A 126 0.57 -2.46 -28.53
N VAL A 127 0.29 -1.28 -29.08
CA VAL A 127 -0.71 -0.33 -28.58
C VAL A 127 -1.85 -0.20 -29.60
N ASN A 128 -3.06 -0.60 -29.18
CA ASN A 128 -4.24 -0.55 -30.02
C ASN A 128 -5.07 0.71 -29.72
N LEU A 129 -4.88 1.76 -30.53
CA LEU A 129 -5.55 3.06 -30.39
C LEU A 129 -7.06 3.02 -30.69
N ALA A 130 -7.51 1.98 -31.39
CA ALA A 130 -8.91 1.70 -31.71
C ALA A 130 -9.52 0.63 -30.77
N GLY A 131 -8.77 0.20 -29.75
CA GLY A 131 -9.23 -0.79 -28.79
C GLY A 131 -10.25 -0.23 -27.79
N LEU A 132 -10.75 -1.13 -26.92
CA LEU A 132 -11.67 -0.75 -25.84
C LEU A 132 -11.04 0.34 -24.97
N ARG A 133 -11.78 1.43 -24.79
CA ARG A 133 -11.40 2.55 -23.94
C ARG A 133 -12.03 2.40 -22.56
N ARG A 134 -11.29 2.79 -21.53
CA ARG A 134 -11.80 2.84 -20.17
C ARG A 134 -11.31 4.11 -19.49
N SER A 135 -12.25 4.95 -19.04
CA SER A 135 -11.89 6.22 -18.41
C SER A 135 -11.05 5.99 -17.16
N VAL A 136 -9.93 6.72 -17.05
CA VAL A 136 -9.06 6.68 -15.86
C VAL A 136 -9.58 7.68 -14.84
N SER A 137 -10.06 7.17 -13.70
CA SER A 137 -10.51 8.05 -12.61
C SER A 137 -9.32 8.78 -11.97
N PRO A 138 -9.33 10.12 -11.84
CA PRO A 138 -8.25 10.84 -11.15
C PRO A 138 -8.04 10.36 -9.71
N GLU A 139 -9.11 9.92 -9.05
CA GLU A 139 -9.11 9.48 -7.65
C GLU A 139 -8.42 8.12 -7.40
N ILE A 140 -7.93 7.43 -8.44
CA ILE A 140 -7.02 6.27 -8.24
C ILE A 140 -5.63 6.70 -7.75
N TYR A 141 -5.27 7.97 -7.92
CA TYR A 141 -4.00 8.52 -7.46
C TYR A 141 -4.12 9.10 -6.04
N GLY A 142 -4.96 8.49 -5.20
CA GLY A 142 -5.20 8.93 -3.84
C GLY A 142 -4.21 8.38 -2.81
N VAL A 143 -4.24 8.99 -1.63
CA VAL A 143 -3.44 8.58 -0.46
C VAL A 143 -4.26 8.65 0.83
N ASN A 144 -3.90 7.84 1.81
CA ASN A 144 -4.35 8.02 3.19
C ASN A 144 -3.46 9.05 3.87
N PHE A 145 -4.07 9.99 4.60
CA PHE A 145 -3.38 11.04 5.34
C PHE A 145 -2.43 11.90 4.46
N GLY A 146 -1.18 12.09 4.90
CA GLY A 146 -0.20 13.01 4.31
C GLY A 146 -0.27 14.40 4.94
N ASP A 147 0.89 15.05 5.07
CA ASP A 147 0.95 16.42 5.53
C ASP A 147 0.51 17.42 4.43
N ASP A 148 0.21 18.64 4.84
CA ASP A 148 -0.31 19.66 3.91
C ASP A 148 0.75 20.12 2.89
N SER A 149 2.04 20.04 3.23
CA SER A 149 3.12 20.45 2.31
C SER A 149 3.30 19.44 1.17
N GLN A 150 3.27 18.14 1.47
CA GLN A 150 3.25 17.05 0.49
C GLN A 150 2.08 17.23 -0.49
N HIS A 151 0.93 17.64 0.04
CA HIS A 151 -0.27 17.81 -0.78
C HIS A 151 -0.25 19.07 -1.64
N ILE A 152 0.39 20.16 -1.18
CA ILE A 152 0.59 21.36 -2.01
C ILE A 152 1.49 21.04 -3.22
N GLU A 153 2.52 20.20 -3.02
CA GLU A 153 3.45 19.81 -4.09
C GLU A 153 2.77 18.95 -5.15
N LEU A 154 2.26 17.77 -4.79
CA LEU A 154 1.74 16.79 -5.76
C LEU A 154 0.24 16.92 -6.05
N ARG A 155 -0.50 17.67 -5.20
CA ARG A 155 -1.95 17.90 -5.33
C ARG A 155 -2.69 16.59 -5.56
N TYR A 156 -2.53 15.65 -4.63
CA TYR A 156 -3.18 14.33 -4.70
C TYR A 156 -4.68 14.50 -4.97
N PRO A 157 -5.27 13.84 -5.98
CA PRO A 157 -6.70 14.03 -6.30
C PRO A 157 -7.66 13.56 -5.20
N LEU A 158 -7.20 12.71 -4.29
CA LEU A 158 -7.98 12.16 -3.17
C LEU A 158 -7.11 12.00 -1.93
N ARG A 159 -7.59 12.48 -0.78
CA ARG A 159 -7.04 12.15 0.55
C ARG A 159 -8.11 11.47 1.42
N ARG A 160 -7.76 10.34 2.03
CA ARG A 160 -8.61 9.59 2.98
C ARG A 160 -8.18 9.83 4.42
N SER A 161 -9.16 10.16 5.27
CA SER A 161 -9.07 10.05 6.73
C SER A 161 -9.83 8.80 7.14
N GLY A 162 -9.10 7.74 7.47
CA GLY A 162 -9.64 6.41 7.79
C GLY A 162 -8.67 5.56 8.60
N GLY A 163 -8.84 4.24 8.58
CA GLY A 163 -8.05 3.31 9.41
C GLY A 163 -8.64 3.12 10.81
N ASN A 164 -8.04 2.20 11.57
CA ASN A 164 -8.56 1.67 12.83
C ASN A 164 -9.08 2.73 13.81
N SER A 165 -8.29 3.76 14.13
CA SER A 165 -8.70 4.80 15.09
C SER A 165 -9.96 5.56 14.69
N THR A 166 -10.28 5.63 13.39
CA THR A 166 -11.43 6.41 12.89
C THR A 166 -12.78 5.74 13.16
N THR A 167 -12.81 4.42 13.32
CA THR A 167 -13.98 3.66 13.83
C THR A 167 -14.46 4.20 15.17
N ARG A 168 -13.56 4.80 15.97
CA ARG A 168 -13.86 5.37 17.28
C ARG A 168 -13.53 6.87 17.32
N TYR A 169 -13.87 7.64 16.29
CA TYR A 169 -13.71 9.09 16.30
C TYR A 169 -14.91 9.83 16.92
N ASN A 170 -14.66 10.83 17.77
CA ASN A 170 -15.65 11.76 18.30
C ASN A 170 -15.44 13.15 17.70
N TRP A 171 -16.27 13.50 16.72
CA TRP A 171 -16.19 14.77 15.98
C TRP A 171 -16.43 16.03 16.83
N GLN A 172 -17.13 15.91 17.96
CA GLN A 172 -17.43 17.05 18.82
C GLN A 172 -16.24 17.46 19.67
N SER A 173 -15.51 16.46 20.17
CA SER A 173 -14.35 16.65 21.04
C SER A 173 -13.02 16.52 20.32
N ASP A 174 -13.02 16.19 19.02
CA ASP A 174 -11.82 15.92 18.22
C ASP A 174 -10.87 14.97 18.96
N SER A 175 -11.38 13.77 19.21
CA SER A 175 -10.65 12.73 19.93
C SER A 175 -11.03 11.36 19.39
N HIS A 176 -10.09 10.43 19.40
CA HIS A 176 -10.30 9.05 18.94
C HIS A 176 -9.89 8.04 20.01
N ASN A 177 -10.23 6.76 19.81
CA ASN A 177 -9.62 5.66 20.54
C ASN A 177 -8.60 4.96 19.62
N THR A 178 -7.39 4.70 20.12
CA THR A 178 -6.28 4.10 19.36
C THR A 178 -6.44 2.61 19.10
N ALA A 179 -7.54 2.00 19.54
CA ALA A 179 -7.83 0.59 19.33
C ALA A 179 -6.71 -0.32 19.87
N PHE A 180 -6.64 -1.55 19.38
CA PHE A 180 -5.56 -2.46 19.71
C PHE A 180 -4.17 -1.91 19.32
N ASP A 181 -4.08 -1.07 18.29
CA ASP A 181 -2.82 -0.54 17.76
C ASP A 181 -1.97 0.15 18.83
N TYR A 182 -2.62 0.77 19.82
CA TYR A 182 -1.92 1.39 20.95
C TYR A 182 -2.75 1.38 22.25
N PHE A 183 -2.82 0.24 22.93
CA PHE A 183 -3.35 0.10 24.30
C PHE A 183 -4.80 0.61 24.52
N TYR A 184 -5.65 0.62 23.48
CA TYR A 184 -7.08 0.97 23.55
C TYR A 184 -7.35 2.34 24.23
N GLN A 185 -6.55 3.35 23.89
CA GLN A 185 -6.51 4.62 24.58
C GLN A 185 -7.36 5.69 23.90
N ASN A 186 -8.12 6.46 24.66
CA ASN A 186 -8.66 7.72 24.15
C ASN A 186 -7.55 8.76 24.08
N ILE A 187 -7.34 9.33 22.91
CA ILE A 187 -6.37 10.39 22.65
C ILE A 187 -7.11 11.59 22.06
N ALA A 188 -6.80 12.78 22.56
CA ALA A 188 -7.33 14.03 22.04
C ALA A 188 -6.44 14.52 20.89
N ASP A 189 -7.06 14.86 19.77
CA ASP A 189 -6.41 15.47 18.62
C ASP A 189 -6.41 16.99 18.77
N GLY A 190 -5.41 17.64 18.15
CA GLY A 190 -5.29 19.10 18.08
C GLY A 190 -5.31 19.82 19.43
N SER A 191 -5.55 21.14 19.39
CA SER A 191 -5.56 21.99 20.60
C SER A 191 -6.87 21.95 21.39
N GLY A 192 -7.97 21.51 20.76
CA GLY A 192 -9.32 21.58 21.34
C GLY A 192 -9.96 22.97 21.34
N THR A 193 -9.29 24.00 20.83
CA THR A 193 -9.81 25.37 20.82
C THR A 193 -10.76 25.60 19.66
N GLY A 194 -12.02 25.96 19.93
CA GLY A 194 -13.02 26.27 18.89
C GLY A 194 -13.64 25.03 18.24
N LEU A 195 -13.67 23.91 18.96
CA LEU A 195 -14.35 22.70 18.51
C LEU A 195 -15.88 22.87 18.45
N PRO A 196 -16.59 22.14 17.56
CA PRO A 196 -16.04 21.20 16.57
C PRO A 196 -15.52 21.86 15.27
N VAL A 197 -15.68 23.19 15.12
CA VAL A 197 -15.32 23.91 13.88
C VAL A 197 -13.84 23.75 13.56
N ASN A 198 -12.96 23.95 14.54
CA ASN A 198 -11.51 23.89 14.36
C ASN A 198 -10.91 22.48 14.64
N SER A 199 -11.68 21.41 14.44
CA SER A 199 -11.16 20.04 14.58
C SER A 199 -10.07 19.75 13.53
N THR A 200 -9.16 18.85 13.87
CA THR A 200 -8.10 18.36 12.97
C THR A 200 -8.68 17.76 11.68
N LEU A 201 -9.80 17.05 11.77
CA LEU A 201 -10.50 16.53 10.59
C LEU A 201 -11.02 17.64 9.67
N ASN A 202 -11.62 18.71 10.22
CA ASN A 202 -12.08 19.82 9.38
C ASN A 202 -10.91 20.54 8.71
N ALA A 203 -9.77 20.68 9.41
CA ALA A 203 -8.55 21.22 8.83
C ALA A 203 -8.03 20.33 7.69
N PHE A 204 -8.03 19.01 7.86
CA PHE A 204 -7.69 18.05 6.81
C PHE A 204 -8.59 18.17 5.58
N VAL A 205 -9.91 18.22 5.77
CA VAL A 205 -10.87 18.38 4.66
C VAL A 205 -10.66 19.72 3.94
N ALA A 206 -10.49 20.82 4.70
CA ALA A 206 -10.28 22.15 4.14
C ALA A 206 -8.96 22.23 3.33
N SER A 207 -7.85 21.72 3.89
CA SER A 207 -6.55 21.68 3.23
C SER A 207 -6.58 20.86 1.94
N THR A 208 -7.24 19.69 1.97
CA THR A 208 -7.40 18.83 0.79
C THR A 208 -8.11 19.57 -0.35
N ARG A 209 -9.23 20.23 -0.04
CA ARG A 209 -10.00 20.99 -1.02
C ARG A 209 -9.28 22.22 -1.54
N ALA A 210 -8.55 22.93 -0.66
CA ALA A 210 -7.77 24.11 -1.04
C ALA A 210 -6.71 23.80 -2.11
N ASN A 211 -6.29 22.53 -2.22
CA ASN A 211 -5.34 22.04 -3.22
C ASN A 211 -6.00 21.25 -4.38
N GLY A 212 -7.33 21.31 -4.48
CA GLY A 212 -8.08 20.70 -5.57
C GLY A 212 -8.36 19.19 -5.42
N GLY A 213 -8.11 18.61 -4.23
CA GLY A 213 -8.38 17.21 -3.95
C GLY A 213 -9.77 16.96 -3.36
N GLN A 214 -10.29 15.75 -3.56
CA GLN A 214 -11.46 15.22 -2.84
C GLN A 214 -11.03 14.72 -1.45
N ALA A 215 -11.87 14.93 -0.44
CA ALA A 215 -11.68 14.35 0.89
C ALA A 215 -12.64 13.19 1.09
N LEU A 216 -12.11 12.04 1.50
CA LEU A 216 -12.86 10.89 1.97
C LEU A 216 -12.77 10.80 3.49
N VAL A 217 -13.93 10.85 4.15
CA VAL A 217 -14.04 10.86 5.62
C VAL A 217 -14.70 9.58 6.10
N THR A 218 -14.09 8.89 7.06
CA THR A 218 -14.68 7.72 7.69
C THR A 218 -15.73 8.13 8.73
N ILE A 219 -16.91 7.51 8.68
CA ILE A 219 -18.03 7.72 9.59
C ILE A 219 -18.23 6.44 10.42
N PRO A 220 -18.12 6.48 11.76
CA PRO A 220 -18.30 5.31 12.60
C PRO A 220 -19.68 4.66 12.43
N THR A 221 -19.68 3.34 12.24
CA THR A 221 -20.88 2.49 12.25
C THR A 221 -20.91 1.53 13.44
N ILE A 222 -19.78 1.37 14.16
CA ILE A 222 -19.71 0.54 15.37
C ILE A 222 -20.70 1.00 16.46
N GLY A 223 -21.05 2.29 16.48
CA GLY A 223 -22.09 2.88 17.34
C GLY A 223 -21.59 3.42 18.67
N LEU A 224 -20.26 3.51 18.85
CA LEU A 224 -19.61 3.99 20.06
C LEU A 224 -18.53 5.01 19.71
N LYS A 225 -18.41 6.07 20.51
CA LYS A 225 -17.36 7.09 20.40
C LYS A 225 -16.66 7.30 21.75
N PRO A 226 -15.43 7.82 21.78
CA PRO A 226 -14.75 8.23 23.00
C PRO A 226 -15.60 9.19 23.84
N ILE A 227 -15.46 9.09 25.17
CA ILE A 227 -15.93 10.14 26.09
C ILE A 227 -15.29 11.47 25.68
N GLY A 228 -16.12 12.48 25.42
CA GLY A 228 -15.69 13.76 24.85
C GLY A 228 -15.04 14.73 25.83
N ASP A 229 -14.45 14.24 26.93
CA ASP A 229 -13.81 15.09 27.94
C ASP A 229 -12.36 15.46 27.60
N ARG A 230 -11.83 14.93 26.47
CA ARG A 230 -10.46 15.13 26.00
C ARG A 230 -9.39 14.72 27.04
N VAL A 231 -9.74 13.81 27.96
CA VAL A 231 -8.81 13.22 28.92
C VAL A 231 -8.28 11.90 28.38
N LYS A 232 -6.98 11.66 28.53
CA LYS A 232 -6.37 10.36 28.20
C LYS A 232 -7.00 9.26 29.06
N ARG A 233 -7.57 8.25 28.42
CA ARG A 233 -8.25 7.10 29.06
C ARG A 233 -7.78 5.81 28.39
N TRP A 234 -7.96 4.67 29.03
CA TRP A 234 -7.62 3.36 28.48
C TRP A 234 -8.66 2.32 28.91
N ALA A 235 -9.01 1.42 28.00
CA ALA A 235 -10.11 0.49 28.24
C ALA A 235 -9.75 -0.68 29.17
N PHE A 236 -8.45 -1.00 29.28
CA PHE A 236 -7.93 -2.10 30.09
C PHE A 236 -6.99 -1.59 31.20
N SER A 237 -7.55 -0.85 32.17
CA SER A 237 -6.80 -0.41 33.37
C SER A 237 -6.26 -1.60 34.16
N ILE A 238 -4.95 -1.65 34.39
CA ILE A 238 -4.29 -2.70 35.19
C ILE A 238 -4.77 -2.64 36.65
N ALA A 239 -4.95 -1.45 37.21
CA ALA A 239 -5.48 -1.25 38.54
C ALA A 239 -6.92 -1.76 38.69
N LYS A 240 -7.71 -1.76 37.62
CA LYS A 240 -9.10 -2.21 37.62
C LYS A 240 -9.26 -3.70 37.27
N TYR A 241 -8.52 -4.19 36.28
CA TYR A 241 -8.69 -5.53 35.69
C TYR A 241 -7.56 -6.51 36.03
N GLY A 242 -6.57 -6.07 36.82
CA GLY A 242 -5.44 -6.88 37.26
C GLY A 242 -4.25 -6.86 36.29
N PRO A 243 -3.20 -7.63 36.62
CA PRO A 243 -1.96 -7.70 35.83
C PRO A 243 -2.20 -8.09 34.37
N GLN A 244 -1.45 -7.48 33.47
CA GLN A 244 -1.52 -7.72 32.02
C GLN A 244 -0.11 -7.99 31.48
N ASP A 245 -0.03 -8.50 30.24
CA ASP A 245 1.24 -8.94 29.65
C ASP A 245 2.17 -7.75 29.35
N SER A 246 1.60 -6.60 28.99
CA SER A 246 2.33 -5.34 28.77
C SER A 246 1.52 -4.11 29.23
N ASN A 247 2.17 -2.94 29.18
CA ASN A 247 1.55 -1.62 29.36
C ASN A 247 2.29 -0.57 28.53
N GLU A 248 1.68 0.60 28.38
CA GLU A 248 2.22 1.70 27.55
C GLU A 248 3.66 2.08 27.91
N CYS A 249 4.02 2.11 29.20
CA CYS A 249 5.38 2.47 29.60
C CYS A 249 6.40 1.35 29.33
N ALA A 250 5.98 0.09 29.25
CA ALA A 250 6.88 -1.05 29.13
C ALA A 250 7.55 -1.17 27.74
N ILE A 251 6.96 -0.56 26.70
CA ILE A 251 7.49 -0.62 25.33
C ILE A 251 8.58 0.43 25.04
N TYR A 252 8.96 1.26 26.02
CA TYR A 252 9.98 2.29 25.87
C TYR A 252 11.16 2.11 26.83
N SER A 253 12.35 2.45 26.36
CA SER A 253 13.57 2.50 27.17
C SER A 253 14.45 3.68 26.73
N PRO A 254 14.59 4.76 27.53
CA PRO A 254 13.95 4.99 28.83
C PRO A 254 12.44 5.27 28.74
N GLN A 255 11.72 5.08 29.85
CA GLN A 255 10.28 5.35 29.92
C GLN A 255 9.98 6.85 29.77
N PRO A 256 9.12 7.26 28.83
CA PRO A 256 8.77 8.66 28.65
C PRO A 256 7.84 9.14 29.78
N PRO A 257 7.87 10.44 30.14
CA PRO A 257 7.08 10.97 31.26
C PRO A 257 5.57 11.02 31.00
N TRP A 258 5.12 10.82 29.75
CA TRP A 258 3.71 10.90 29.34
C TRP A 258 3.01 9.53 29.27
N CYS A 259 3.74 8.43 29.42
CA CYS A 259 3.15 7.09 29.40
C CYS A 259 2.43 6.79 30.73
N SER A 260 1.49 5.84 30.69
CA SER A 260 0.80 5.33 31.88
C SER A 260 1.13 3.85 32.10
N THR A 261 1.64 3.51 33.29
CA THR A 261 1.81 2.11 33.70
C THR A 261 0.49 1.41 34.00
N ASP A 262 -0.62 2.15 34.04
CA ASP A 262 -1.96 1.59 34.22
C ASP A 262 -2.66 1.24 32.90
N ALA A 263 -2.17 1.75 31.77
CA ALA A 263 -2.73 1.47 30.46
C ALA A 263 -2.22 0.12 29.92
N GLY A 264 -2.98 -0.95 30.19
CA GLY A 264 -2.65 -2.30 29.77
C GLY A 264 -3.07 -2.64 28.33
N ASP A 265 -2.49 -3.70 27.78
CA ASP A 265 -2.71 -4.19 26.40
C ASP A 265 -3.96 -5.07 26.24
N GLY A 266 -4.68 -5.34 27.32
CA GLY A 266 -5.84 -6.21 27.37
C GLY A 266 -5.51 -7.70 27.25
N LEU A 267 -4.24 -8.09 27.32
CA LEU A 267 -3.77 -9.49 27.33
C LEU A 267 -3.32 -9.86 28.74
N CYS A 268 -3.47 -11.13 29.11
CA CYS A 268 -3.15 -11.55 30.47
C CYS A 268 -2.82 -13.04 30.56
N ALA A 269 -1.81 -13.38 31.35
CA ALA A 269 -1.59 -14.75 31.79
C ALA A 269 -2.47 -15.11 33.00
N ASN A 270 -3.34 -16.12 32.86
CA ASN A 270 -4.21 -16.61 33.97
C ASN A 270 -3.41 -16.98 35.24
N VAL A 271 -2.13 -17.38 35.10
CA VAL A 271 -1.25 -17.71 36.24
C VAL A 271 -0.87 -16.49 37.08
N THR A 272 -0.87 -15.30 36.47
CA THR A 272 -0.47 -14.03 37.08
C THR A 272 -1.68 -13.18 37.43
N ASN A 273 -2.69 -13.16 36.55
CA ASN A 273 -3.94 -12.46 36.76
C ASN A 273 -5.04 -13.44 37.18
N ASN A 274 -5.20 -13.62 38.49
CA ASN A 274 -6.25 -14.44 39.09
C ASN A 274 -7.57 -13.67 39.29
N THR A 275 -7.78 -12.55 38.59
CA THR A 275 -9.08 -11.86 38.60
C THR A 275 -10.08 -12.61 37.71
N GLY A 276 -11.37 -12.41 37.95
CA GLY A 276 -12.42 -12.94 37.05
C GLY A 276 -12.45 -12.31 35.66
N PHE A 277 -11.56 -11.34 35.37
CA PHE A 277 -11.47 -10.67 34.08
C PHE A 277 -10.52 -11.36 33.12
N CYS A 278 -9.59 -12.21 33.59
CA CYS A 278 -8.67 -12.92 32.71
C CYS A 278 -9.26 -14.26 32.27
N VAL A 279 -9.59 -14.38 30.98
CA VAL A 279 -10.14 -15.60 30.39
C VAL A 279 -9.42 -15.89 29.07
N ASN A 280 -8.85 -17.09 28.96
CA ASN A 280 -8.14 -17.57 27.76
C ASN A 280 -7.10 -16.58 27.21
N GLY A 281 -6.30 -15.98 28.10
CA GLY A 281 -5.22 -15.08 27.68
C GLY A 281 -5.65 -13.61 27.49
N ARG A 282 -6.91 -13.26 27.75
CA ARG A 282 -7.48 -11.95 27.43
C ARG A 282 -8.28 -11.38 28.58
N ILE A 283 -8.20 -10.07 28.75
CA ILE A 283 -9.13 -9.33 29.60
C ILE A 283 -10.50 -9.30 28.92
N VAL A 284 -11.54 -9.77 29.61
CA VAL A 284 -12.94 -9.78 29.17
C VAL A 284 -13.83 -9.03 30.16
N ASN A 285 -15.06 -8.70 29.78
CA ASN A 285 -16.03 -7.98 30.63
C ASN A 285 -15.53 -6.64 31.18
N ASN A 286 -14.63 -5.96 30.47
CA ASN A 286 -14.27 -4.59 30.78
C ASN A 286 -15.49 -3.67 30.58
N ALA A 287 -15.56 -2.60 31.35
CA ALA A 287 -16.63 -1.62 31.23
C ALA A 287 -16.40 -0.74 30.00
N ILE A 288 -17.30 -0.82 29.01
CA ILE A 288 -17.32 0.07 27.83
C ILE A 288 -17.24 1.55 28.24
N ALA A 289 -17.89 1.91 29.36
CA ALA A 289 -17.91 3.26 29.91
C ALA A 289 -16.56 3.78 30.45
N ASP A 290 -15.50 2.97 30.46
CA ASP A 290 -14.15 3.46 30.82
C ASP A 290 -13.60 4.43 29.76
N THR A 291 -13.93 4.17 28.50
CA THR A 291 -13.48 4.95 27.35
C THR A 291 -14.63 5.51 26.52
N SER A 292 -15.83 4.94 26.59
CA SER A 292 -16.78 5.04 25.48
C SER A 292 -18.20 5.43 25.88
N VAL A 293 -18.87 6.16 24.98
CA VAL A 293 -20.31 6.48 25.03
C VAL A 293 -20.97 6.14 23.70
N VAL A 294 -22.30 6.04 23.70
CA VAL A 294 -23.09 5.77 22.49
C VAL A 294 -22.94 6.92 21.49
N LEU A 295 -22.82 6.56 20.21
CA LEU A 295 -22.98 7.47 19.06
C LEU A 295 -24.24 7.07 18.29
N THR A 296 -25.18 8.00 18.17
CA THR A 296 -26.47 7.76 17.50
C THR A 296 -26.47 8.22 16.04
N THR A 297 -27.36 7.66 15.23
CA THR A 297 -27.58 8.11 13.83
C THR A 297 -28.06 9.56 13.75
N VAL A 298 -28.75 10.07 14.77
CA VAL A 298 -29.12 11.50 14.88
C VAL A 298 -27.88 12.37 15.01
N GLU A 299 -26.93 11.99 15.88
CA GLU A 299 -25.65 12.71 16.03
C GLU A 299 -24.80 12.61 14.76
N ILE A 300 -24.82 11.48 14.05
CA ILE A 300 -24.18 11.36 12.74
C ILE A 300 -24.83 12.35 11.75
N GLY A 301 -26.15 12.41 11.68
CA GLY A 301 -26.85 13.39 10.83
C GLY A 301 -26.45 14.84 11.14
N GLN A 302 -26.25 15.18 12.43
CA GLN A 302 -25.75 16.49 12.85
C GLN A 302 -24.31 16.73 12.39
N TRP A 303 -23.44 15.71 12.46
CA TRP A 303 -22.06 15.82 11.98
C TRP A 303 -21.98 16.03 10.48
N ILE A 304 -22.80 15.32 9.71
CA ILE A 304 -22.86 15.48 8.25
C ILE A 304 -23.34 16.89 7.88
N ALA A 305 -24.36 17.41 8.57
CA ALA A 305 -24.79 18.80 8.41
C ALA A 305 -23.68 19.80 8.77
N HIS A 306 -22.90 19.54 9.83
CA HIS A 306 -21.75 20.35 10.22
C HIS A 306 -20.66 20.37 9.14
N LEU A 307 -20.32 19.21 8.56
CA LEU A 307 -19.35 19.09 7.46
C LEU A 307 -19.83 19.78 6.18
N ALA A 308 -21.12 19.67 5.85
CA ALA A 308 -21.72 20.33 4.70
C ALA A 308 -21.78 21.86 4.84
N ALA A 309 -21.77 22.38 6.08
CA ALA A 309 -21.75 23.81 6.38
C ALA A 309 -20.33 24.41 6.43
N GLN A 310 -19.26 23.61 6.32
CA GLN A 310 -17.89 24.13 6.33
C GLN A 310 -17.58 24.94 5.06
N PRO A 311 -16.71 25.97 5.15
CA PRO A 311 -16.25 26.71 3.98
C PRO A 311 -15.69 25.78 2.88
N GLY A 312 -16.01 26.07 1.61
CA GLY A 312 -15.60 25.27 0.46
C GLY A 312 -16.34 23.94 0.28
N ALA A 313 -17.30 23.61 1.16
CA ALA A 313 -18.06 22.37 1.04
C ALA A 313 -19.02 22.33 -0.16
N ALA A 314 -19.41 23.48 -0.70
CA ALA A 314 -20.30 23.61 -1.86
C ALA A 314 -19.58 24.02 -3.15
N ASP A 315 -18.24 23.97 -3.16
CA ASP A 315 -17.46 24.36 -4.34
C ASP A 315 -17.78 23.44 -5.53
N PRO A 316 -18.01 23.99 -6.74
CA PRO A 316 -18.32 23.19 -7.92
C PRO A 316 -17.28 22.09 -8.17
N GLY A 317 -17.74 20.85 -8.34
CA GLY A 317 -16.87 19.69 -8.57
C GLY A 317 -16.32 19.01 -7.31
N MET A 318 -16.53 19.58 -6.12
CA MET A 318 -16.18 18.92 -4.85
C MET A 318 -17.34 18.07 -4.34
N LEU A 319 -17.13 16.76 -4.28
CA LEU A 319 -18.08 15.81 -3.73
C LEU A 319 -17.76 15.55 -2.25
N ARG A 320 -18.77 15.12 -1.49
CA ARG A 320 -18.61 14.70 -0.09
C ARG A 320 -18.63 13.18 -0.05
N TRP A 321 -17.46 12.59 0.19
CA TRP A 321 -17.26 11.15 0.22
C TRP A 321 -17.16 10.66 1.66
N TYR A 322 -17.95 9.63 1.98
CA TYR A 322 -17.99 9.03 3.30
C TYR A 322 -17.76 7.51 3.22
N ALA A 323 -16.79 7.01 3.97
CA ALA A 323 -16.61 5.58 4.18
C ALA A 323 -17.40 5.14 5.42
N LEU A 324 -18.12 4.02 5.32
CA LEU A 324 -18.86 3.43 6.42
C LEU A 324 -17.91 2.62 7.31
N ASP A 325 -17.34 3.28 8.31
CA ASP A 325 -16.37 2.72 9.26
C ASP A 325 -15.07 2.22 8.59
N ASN A 326 -14.38 1.29 9.23
CA ASN A 326 -13.13 0.69 8.78
C ASN A 326 -13.09 -0.78 9.23
N GLU A 327 -12.94 -1.71 8.28
CA GLU A 327 -12.65 -3.12 8.55
C GLU A 327 -13.61 -3.76 9.58
N PRO A 328 -14.93 -3.72 9.35
CA PRO A 328 -15.91 -4.13 10.34
C PRO A 328 -15.75 -5.58 10.79
N MET A 329 -15.29 -6.48 9.91
CA MET A 329 -15.02 -7.87 10.28
C MET A 329 -13.75 -8.08 11.12
N LEU A 330 -13.07 -7.01 11.55
CA LEU A 330 -12.00 -7.03 12.55
C LEU A 330 -12.39 -6.37 13.88
N TRP A 331 -13.62 -5.88 14.06
CA TRP A 331 -13.99 -5.18 15.29
C TRP A 331 -13.79 -6.01 16.57
N ASN A 332 -14.01 -7.33 16.52
CA ASN A 332 -13.76 -8.25 17.64
C ASN A 332 -12.29 -8.52 17.95
N SER A 333 -11.39 -8.05 17.10
CA SER A 333 -9.95 -8.03 17.34
C SER A 333 -9.49 -6.60 17.65
N THR A 334 -9.62 -5.70 16.67
CA THR A 334 -9.12 -4.32 16.70
C THR A 334 -9.80 -3.47 17.78
N HIS A 335 -11.11 -3.62 17.96
CA HIS A 335 -11.93 -2.87 18.92
C HIS A 335 -12.55 -3.79 19.99
N ARG A 336 -11.82 -4.85 20.37
CA ARG A 336 -12.25 -5.86 21.33
C ARG A 336 -12.67 -5.29 22.68
N ASP A 337 -12.15 -4.12 23.04
CA ASP A 337 -12.52 -3.40 24.26
C ASP A 337 -13.99 -2.98 24.30
N VAL A 338 -14.63 -2.82 23.14
CA VAL A 338 -16.04 -2.41 23.05
C VAL A 338 -16.93 -3.31 22.21
N HIS A 339 -16.35 -4.10 21.31
CA HIS A 339 -17.07 -5.01 20.43
C HIS A 339 -16.36 -6.37 20.41
N PRO A 340 -16.33 -7.14 21.52
CA PRO A 340 -15.60 -8.42 21.59
C PRO A 340 -16.31 -9.58 20.88
N VAL A 341 -17.58 -9.42 20.49
CA VAL A 341 -18.38 -10.46 19.82
C VAL A 341 -18.13 -10.37 18.34
N ALA A 342 -17.78 -11.47 17.69
CA ALA A 342 -17.50 -11.46 16.26
C ALA A 342 -18.73 -11.03 15.44
N PRO A 343 -18.62 -9.96 14.62
CA PRO A 343 -19.75 -9.47 13.82
C PRO A 343 -20.22 -10.45 12.74
N THR A 344 -21.50 -10.35 12.40
CA THR A 344 -22.20 -11.14 11.38
C THR A 344 -22.53 -10.29 10.14
N TYR A 345 -22.95 -10.94 9.04
CA TYR A 345 -23.43 -10.24 7.84
C TYR A 345 -24.55 -9.24 8.15
N ASP A 346 -25.57 -9.71 8.89
CA ASP A 346 -26.74 -8.92 9.25
C ASP A 346 -26.37 -7.70 10.09
N GLU A 347 -25.46 -7.85 11.05
CA GLU A 347 -25.02 -6.73 11.90
C GLU A 347 -24.34 -5.64 11.06
N ILE A 348 -23.39 -6.01 10.21
CA ILE A 348 -22.64 -5.04 9.41
C ILE A 348 -23.53 -4.36 8.38
N TRP A 349 -24.45 -5.10 7.76
CA TRP A 349 -25.45 -4.52 6.87
C TRP A 349 -26.36 -3.52 7.60
N GLN A 350 -26.94 -3.90 8.74
CA GLN A 350 -27.90 -3.05 9.46
C GLN A 350 -27.24 -1.76 9.95
N LYS A 351 -26.08 -1.86 10.62
CA LYS A 351 -25.34 -0.68 11.11
C LYS A 351 -24.93 0.23 9.96
N GLY A 352 -24.34 -0.33 8.91
CA GLY A 352 -23.90 0.43 7.74
C GLY A 352 -25.05 1.12 7.01
N ARG A 353 -26.15 0.40 6.76
CA ARG A 353 -27.37 0.94 6.13
C ARG A 353 -27.95 2.09 6.94
N ASP A 354 -28.12 1.93 8.25
CA ASP A 354 -28.79 2.94 9.08
C ASP A 354 -27.97 4.24 9.17
N VAL A 355 -26.64 4.11 9.24
CA VAL A 355 -25.71 5.26 9.15
C VAL A 355 -25.76 5.90 7.76
N ALA A 356 -25.72 5.11 6.69
CA ALA A 356 -25.81 5.61 5.32
C ALA A 356 -27.11 6.41 5.09
N LEU A 357 -28.25 5.92 5.59
CA LEU A 357 -29.53 6.62 5.49
C LEU A 357 -29.50 7.94 6.27
N ALA A 358 -28.87 7.98 7.44
CA ALA A 358 -28.69 9.22 8.20
C ALA A 358 -27.81 10.23 7.43
N ILE A 359 -26.75 9.76 6.78
CA ILE A 359 -25.91 10.59 5.91
C ILE A 359 -26.75 11.17 4.77
N LYS A 360 -27.47 10.33 4.02
CA LYS A 360 -28.27 10.74 2.86
C LYS A 360 -29.45 11.65 3.23
N ALA A 361 -30.02 11.48 4.42
CA ALA A 361 -31.08 12.35 4.93
C ALA A 361 -30.55 13.76 5.24
N SER A 362 -29.33 13.88 5.76
CA SER A 362 -28.69 15.17 6.03
C SER A 362 -28.07 15.80 4.77
N ASP A 363 -27.52 14.98 3.88
CA ASP A 363 -26.91 15.40 2.62
C ASP A 363 -27.25 14.42 1.49
N PRO A 364 -28.30 14.70 0.70
CA PRO A 364 -28.71 13.84 -0.41
C PRO A 364 -27.67 13.72 -1.53
N THR A 365 -26.70 14.64 -1.60
CA THR A 365 -25.66 14.65 -2.64
C THR A 365 -24.39 13.89 -2.23
N ALA A 366 -24.28 13.51 -0.96
CA ALA A 366 -23.16 12.75 -0.44
C ALA A 366 -22.97 11.44 -1.20
N LYS A 367 -21.73 10.96 -1.29
CA LYS A 367 -21.38 9.64 -1.80
C LYS A 367 -20.88 8.76 -0.66
N VAL A 368 -21.46 7.59 -0.52
CA VAL A 368 -21.21 6.65 0.58
C VAL A 368 -20.53 5.41 0.05
N MET A 369 -19.51 4.94 0.75
CA MET A 369 -18.70 3.78 0.39
C MET A 369 -18.72 2.74 1.50
N GLY A 370 -18.70 1.47 1.13
CA GLY A 370 -18.73 0.37 2.09
C GLY A 370 -18.65 -1.01 1.43
N PRO A 371 -18.46 -2.09 2.21
CA PRO A 371 -18.37 -2.10 3.68
C PRO A 371 -16.97 -1.82 4.24
N VAL A 372 -15.98 -1.49 3.40
CA VAL A 372 -14.58 -1.21 3.82
C VAL A 372 -13.90 -2.47 4.37
N THR A 373 -13.89 -3.54 3.56
CA THR A 373 -13.38 -4.85 3.99
C THR A 373 -11.88 -4.84 4.26
N TRP A 374 -11.36 -5.66 5.18
CA TRP A 374 -9.92 -5.68 5.50
C TRP A 374 -9.03 -6.47 4.54
N GLY A 375 -9.58 -7.48 3.85
CA GLY A 375 -8.79 -8.35 2.99
C GLY A 375 -9.48 -9.64 2.60
N TRP A 376 -8.68 -10.65 2.23
CA TRP A 376 -9.15 -11.86 1.55
C TRP A 376 -10.31 -12.57 2.26
N CYS A 377 -10.20 -12.84 3.57
CA CYS A 377 -11.23 -13.61 4.29
C CYS A 377 -12.57 -12.83 4.39
N ASP A 378 -12.48 -11.52 4.61
CA ASP A 378 -13.64 -10.62 4.70
C ASP A 378 -14.44 -10.60 3.40
N LEU A 379 -13.81 -10.84 2.24
CA LEU A 379 -14.55 -10.93 0.99
C LEU A 379 -15.59 -12.08 0.98
N PHE A 380 -15.33 -13.14 1.74
CA PHE A 380 -16.10 -14.38 1.70
C PHE A 380 -16.89 -14.66 2.96
N THR A 381 -16.37 -14.39 4.15
CA THR A 381 -16.95 -14.85 5.43
C THR A 381 -17.04 -13.72 6.43
N SER A 382 -17.94 -13.84 7.41
CA SER A 382 -18.00 -12.90 8.52
C SER A 382 -16.91 -13.20 9.55
N ALA A 383 -16.72 -12.29 10.49
CA ALA A 383 -15.87 -12.56 11.64
C ALA A 383 -16.42 -13.74 12.48
N ALA A 384 -17.75 -13.86 12.59
CA ALA A 384 -18.39 -14.97 13.31
C ALA A 384 -18.11 -16.33 12.67
N ASP A 385 -18.00 -16.39 11.35
CA ASP A 385 -17.57 -17.60 10.63
C ASP A 385 -16.11 -17.93 10.92
N ALA A 386 -15.23 -16.92 10.90
CA ALA A 386 -13.80 -17.07 11.14
C ALA A 386 -13.47 -17.48 12.60
N GLU A 387 -14.34 -17.20 13.57
CA GLU A 387 -14.14 -17.58 14.98
C GLU A 387 -14.33 -19.10 15.21
N ILE A 388 -15.17 -19.76 14.40
CA ILE A 388 -15.56 -21.17 14.60
C ILE A 388 -14.59 -22.13 13.89
N GLY A 389 -13.86 -21.70 12.86
CA GLY A 389 -12.90 -22.54 12.15
C GLY A 389 -11.94 -21.78 11.23
N PRO A 390 -10.84 -22.40 10.78
CA PRO A 390 -9.76 -21.73 10.03
C PRO A 390 -10.12 -21.36 8.58
N SER A 391 -11.38 -21.55 8.16
CA SER A 391 -11.79 -21.38 6.77
C SER A 391 -12.13 -19.92 6.48
N CYS A 392 -11.23 -19.22 5.79
CA CYS A 392 -11.48 -17.89 5.21
C CYS A 392 -12.43 -17.90 4.00
N ILE A 393 -13.12 -19.01 3.75
CA ILE A 393 -13.97 -19.18 2.57
C ILE A 393 -15.38 -19.56 2.96
N ASP A 394 -15.62 -20.34 4.01
CA ASP A 394 -16.98 -20.84 4.31
C ASP A 394 -17.27 -20.92 5.80
N GLY A 395 -18.55 -20.79 6.18
CA GLY A 395 -19.01 -20.80 7.56
C GLY A 395 -20.53 -20.71 7.70
N GLN A 396 -21.03 -20.88 8.92
CA GLN A 396 -22.47 -20.99 9.20
C GLN A 396 -23.25 -19.71 8.87
N ASP A 397 -22.70 -18.54 9.16
CA ASP A 397 -23.30 -17.25 8.83
C ASP A 397 -23.42 -17.09 7.31
N ARG A 398 -22.34 -17.37 6.56
CA ARG A 398 -22.41 -17.45 5.09
C ARG A 398 -23.50 -18.41 4.60
N GLN A 399 -23.60 -19.61 5.17
CA GLN A 399 -24.62 -20.60 4.78
C GLN A 399 -26.05 -20.13 5.08
N ASN A 400 -26.25 -19.43 6.21
CA ASN A 400 -27.54 -18.81 6.54
C ASN A 400 -27.95 -17.73 5.52
N HIS A 401 -26.99 -17.16 4.80
CA HIS A 401 -27.18 -16.16 3.76
C HIS A 401 -27.17 -16.74 2.33
N GLY A 402 -27.53 -18.03 2.20
CA GLY A 402 -27.66 -18.71 0.91
C GLY A 402 -26.31 -19.09 0.29
N GLY A 403 -25.25 -19.14 1.08
CA GLY A 403 -23.91 -19.52 0.62
C GLY A 403 -23.21 -18.45 -0.21
N LEU A 404 -23.72 -17.21 -0.25
CA LEU A 404 -23.08 -16.10 -0.97
C LEU A 404 -21.87 -15.56 -0.19
N PRO A 405 -20.71 -15.29 -0.84
CA PRO A 405 -19.62 -14.51 -0.24
C PRO A 405 -20.13 -13.19 0.36
N PHE A 406 -19.56 -12.76 1.48
CA PHE A 406 -20.00 -11.56 2.21
C PHE A 406 -20.14 -10.35 1.29
N THR A 407 -19.10 -10.04 0.51
CA THR A 407 -19.11 -8.85 -0.36
C THR A 407 -20.17 -8.95 -1.46
N GLU A 408 -20.36 -10.15 -2.03
CA GLU A 408 -21.42 -10.39 -3.03
C GLU A 408 -22.82 -10.24 -2.41
N TRP A 409 -23.02 -10.79 -1.22
CA TRP A 409 -24.27 -10.65 -0.47
C TRP A 409 -24.55 -9.19 -0.10
N TYR A 410 -23.54 -8.44 0.36
CA TYR A 410 -23.66 -7.03 0.71
C TYR A 410 -24.09 -6.18 -0.49
N LEU A 411 -23.48 -6.39 -1.66
CA LEU A 411 -23.90 -5.72 -2.91
C LEU A 411 -25.36 -6.01 -3.26
N LYS A 412 -25.79 -7.27 -3.09
CA LYS A 412 -27.19 -7.65 -3.30
C LYS A 412 -28.11 -6.88 -2.36
N GLN A 413 -27.77 -6.77 -1.07
CA GLN A 413 -28.57 -6.01 -0.10
C GLN A 413 -28.70 -4.53 -0.49
N VAL A 414 -27.61 -3.90 -0.94
CA VAL A 414 -27.62 -2.50 -1.40
C VAL A 414 -28.63 -2.28 -2.53
N CYS A 415 -28.60 -3.13 -3.55
CA CYS A 415 -29.49 -2.98 -4.71
C CYS A 415 -30.93 -3.44 -4.44
N ASP A 416 -31.14 -4.47 -3.64
CA ASP A 416 -32.48 -4.87 -3.19
C ASP A 416 -33.15 -3.74 -2.39
N TYR A 417 -32.38 -3.08 -1.50
CA TYR A 417 -32.87 -1.93 -0.76
C TYR A 417 -33.25 -0.78 -1.70
N ALA A 418 -32.40 -0.45 -2.67
CA ALA A 418 -32.69 0.59 -3.65
C ALA A 418 -33.96 0.29 -4.46
N ALA A 419 -34.13 -0.95 -4.93
CA ALA A 419 -35.32 -1.38 -5.64
C ALA A 419 -36.60 -1.26 -4.78
N ALA A 420 -36.51 -1.57 -3.49
CA ALA A 420 -37.63 -1.46 -2.55
C ALA A 420 -37.94 -0.02 -2.11
N ASN A 421 -36.99 0.93 -2.27
CA ASN A 421 -37.08 2.28 -1.71
C ASN A 421 -36.92 3.39 -2.77
N ALA A 422 -37.63 3.25 -3.89
CA ALA A 422 -37.69 4.27 -4.96
C ALA A 422 -36.30 4.72 -5.49
N GLY A 423 -35.36 3.79 -5.55
CA GLY A 423 -33.99 4.05 -6.02
C GLY A 423 -33.05 4.63 -4.96
N LEU A 424 -33.50 4.83 -3.71
CA LEU A 424 -32.63 5.28 -2.62
C LEU A 424 -31.58 4.23 -2.32
N ARG A 425 -30.35 4.51 -2.72
CA ARG A 425 -29.22 3.61 -2.60
C ARG A 425 -28.37 3.96 -1.36
N PRO A 426 -28.22 3.05 -0.37
CA PRO A 426 -27.42 3.34 0.83
C PRO A 426 -25.93 3.51 0.53
N VAL A 427 -25.36 2.68 -0.34
CA VAL A 427 -23.92 2.68 -0.68
C VAL A 427 -23.74 2.89 -2.18
N ASP A 428 -22.99 3.91 -2.58
CA ASP A 428 -22.73 4.28 -3.98
C ASP A 428 -21.55 3.50 -4.60
N VAL A 429 -20.53 3.18 -3.80
CA VAL A 429 -19.28 2.55 -4.26
C VAL A 429 -18.91 1.40 -3.33
N LEU A 430 -18.56 0.25 -3.91
CA LEU A 430 -18.03 -0.88 -3.16
C LEU A 430 -16.60 -0.55 -2.72
N ASP A 431 -16.31 -0.71 -1.44
CA ASP A 431 -15.01 -0.37 -0.86
C ASP A 431 -14.36 -1.57 -0.18
N VAL A 432 -13.11 -1.82 -0.53
CA VAL A 432 -12.28 -2.91 0.00
C VAL A 432 -10.86 -2.42 0.29
N HIS A 433 -10.16 -3.09 1.19
CA HIS A 433 -8.72 -2.99 1.36
C HIS A 433 -8.02 -4.19 0.72
N PHE A 434 -6.75 -3.99 0.36
CA PHE A 434 -5.93 -5.04 -0.21
C PHE A 434 -4.44 -4.88 0.16
N TYR A 435 -3.93 -5.85 0.94
CA TYR A 435 -2.50 -5.99 1.21
C TYR A 435 -2.01 -7.36 0.73
N PRO A 436 -0.95 -7.43 -0.09
CA PRO A 436 -0.42 -8.69 -0.61
C PRO A 436 0.12 -9.56 0.52
N GLN A 437 -0.40 -10.78 0.65
CA GLN A 437 -0.12 -11.66 1.80
C GLN A 437 1.22 -12.42 1.70
N GLY A 438 2.01 -12.18 0.66
CA GLY A 438 3.30 -12.83 0.41
C GLY A 438 4.49 -12.22 1.16
N GLY A 439 4.26 -11.38 2.18
CA GLY A 439 5.32 -10.70 2.93
C GLY A 439 6.03 -9.58 2.13
N VAL A 440 5.29 -8.85 1.30
CA VAL A 440 5.85 -7.85 0.36
C VAL A 440 5.16 -6.48 0.45
N ASP A 441 4.22 -6.31 1.37
CA ASP A 441 3.42 -5.08 1.56
C ASP A 441 4.23 -3.91 2.12
N GLY A 442 5.34 -4.16 2.83
CA GLY A 442 6.10 -3.11 3.50
C GLY A 442 5.44 -2.62 4.80
N LEU A 443 4.63 -3.47 5.44
CA LEU A 443 4.08 -3.25 6.77
C LEU A 443 4.85 -4.11 7.79
N GLY A 444 5.25 -3.49 8.90
CA GLY A 444 6.07 -4.14 9.93
C GLY A 444 7.49 -4.53 9.48
N ASP A 445 8.20 -5.24 10.36
CA ASP A 445 9.62 -5.59 10.16
C ASP A 445 9.84 -6.60 9.02
N SER A 446 8.86 -7.46 8.72
CA SER A 446 8.97 -8.53 7.71
C SER A 446 8.70 -8.07 6.26
N GLY A 447 8.05 -6.92 6.06
CA GLY A 447 7.66 -6.42 4.71
C GLY A 447 8.72 -5.56 4.01
N SER A 448 9.81 -5.20 4.69
CA SER A 448 10.77 -4.17 4.26
C SER A 448 11.98 -4.67 3.46
N SER A 449 11.98 -5.93 3.01
CA SER A 449 13.11 -6.52 2.26
C SER A 449 13.21 -6.05 0.80
N GLU A 450 14.44 -5.78 0.34
CA GLU A 450 14.78 -5.55 -1.07
C GLU A 450 15.67 -6.67 -1.65
N LEU A 451 15.74 -7.82 -0.96
CA LEU A 451 16.46 -8.97 -1.48
C LEU A 451 15.86 -9.41 -2.83
N PRO A 452 16.66 -10.00 -3.74
CA PRO A 452 16.22 -10.27 -5.11
C PRO A 452 14.94 -11.12 -5.21
N ALA A 453 14.77 -12.10 -4.33
CA ALA A 453 13.59 -12.95 -4.28
C ALA A 453 12.33 -12.16 -3.86
N ASP A 454 12.44 -11.29 -2.86
CA ASP A 454 11.33 -10.50 -2.35
C ASP A 454 10.95 -9.37 -3.30
N SER A 455 11.95 -8.68 -3.86
CA SER A 455 11.77 -7.72 -4.96
C SER A 455 11.07 -8.36 -6.17
N ALA A 456 11.47 -9.57 -6.57
CA ALA A 456 10.81 -10.28 -7.67
C ALA A 456 9.37 -10.71 -7.32
N ARG A 457 9.14 -11.23 -6.10
CA ARG A 457 7.80 -11.60 -5.61
C ARG A 457 6.88 -10.39 -5.53
N ARG A 458 7.38 -9.25 -5.05
CA ARG A 458 6.66 -7.97 -4.94
C ARG A 458 6.07 -7.56 -6.29
N LEU A 459 6.89 -7.53 -7.36
CA LEU A 459 6.39 -7.17 -8.69
C LEU A 459 5.44 -8.21 -9.29
N ARG A 460 5.64 -9.51 -9.03
CA ARG A 460 4.71 -10.55 -9.51
C ARG A 460 3.36 -10.50 -8.79
N SER A 461 3.35 -10.19 -7.49
CA SER A 461 2.13 -10.18 -6.66
C SER A 461 1.09 -9.14 -7.09
N LEU A 462 1.47 -8.12 -7.88
CA LEU A 462 0.50 -7.21 -8.52
C LEU A 462 -0.49 -7.94 -9.44
N ARG A 463 -0.13 -9.13 -9.94
CA ARG A 463 -1.04 -9.99 -10.71
C ARG A 463 -2.25 -10.44 -9.88
N GLU A 464 -2.16 -10.45 -8.55
CA GLU A 464 -3.31 -10.72 -7.67
C GLU A 464 -4.47 -9.73 -7.89
N LEU A 465 -4.18 -8.52 -8.36
CA LEU A 465 -5.20 -7.52 -8.66
C LEU A 465 -6.08 -7.89 -9.87
N TYR A 466 -5.58 -8.67 -10.84
CA TYR A 466 -6.24 -8.77 -12.15
C TYR A 466 -6.13 -10.12 -12.88
N ASP A 467 -5.16 -10.96 -12.54
CA ASP A 467 -4.81 -12.12 -13.38
C ASP A 467 -5.44 -13.42 -12.84
N PRO A 468 -6.45 -13.99 -13.54
CA PRO A 468 -7.09 -15.24 -13.12
C PRO A 468 -6.18 -16.47 -13.22
N SER A 469 -5.03 -16.36 -13.87
CA SER A 469 -4.04 -17.44 -13.98
C SER A 469 -2.93 -17.39 -12.93
N TYR A 470 -2.82 -16.29 -12.18
CA TYR A 470 -1.85 -16.16 -11.11
C TYR A 470 -2.40 -16.74 -9.82
N VAL A 471 -1.69 -17.72 -9.27
CA VAL A 471 -1.93 -18.25 -7.92
C VAL A 471 -1.06 -17.44 -6.96
N SER A 472 -1.67 -16.90 -5.90
CA SER A 472 -0.96 -16.08 -4.91
C SER A 472 0.21 -16.87 -4.28
N GLU A 473 1.39 -16.25 -4.26
CA GLU A 473 2.59 -16.76 -3.59
C GLU A 473 2.53 -16.50 -2.07
N SER A 474 1.41 -16.88 -1.45
CA SER A 474 1.10 -16.65 -0.03
C SER A 474 0.25 -17.78 0.55
N TRP A 475 -0.14 -17.65 1.83
CA TRP A 475 -1.08 -18.57 2.48
C TRP A 475 -2.43 -18.66 1.76
N ILE A 476 -2.83 -17.64 0.98
CA ILE A 476 -4.07 -17.66 0.21
C ILE A 476 -4.06 -18.82 -0.78
N SER A 477 -2.93 -19.04 -1.47
CA SER A 477 -2.72 -20.18 -2.39
C SER A 477 -3.87 -20.39 -3.41
N ASP A 478 -4.53 -19.31 -3.83
CA ASP A 478 -5.63 -19.29 -4.79
C ASP A 478 -5.44 -18.14 -5.78
N SER A 479 -6.20 -18.15 -6.88
CA SER A 479 -6.30 -17.02 -7.78
C SER A 479 -7.15 -15.91 -7.17
N VAL A 480 -6.47 -14.87 -6.67
CA VAL A 480 -7.13 -13.72 -6.05
C VAL A 480 -7.99 -12.98 -7.06
N GLN A 481 -7.39 -12.57 -8.19
CA GLN A 481 -8.03 -11.84 -9.30
C GLN A 481 -8.98 -10.74 -8.79
N LEU A 482 -8.50 -9.92 -7.85
CA LEU A 482 -9.34 -9.06 -7.01
C LEU A 482 -10.33 -8.23 -7.82
N ILE A 483 -9.85 -7.42 -8.76
CA ILE A 483 -10.70 -6.47 -9.48
C ILE A 483 -11.68 -7.19 -10.42
N PRO A 484 -11.27 -8.20 -11.23
CA PRO A 484 -12.21 -9.04 -11.97
C PRO A 484 -13.27 -9.73 -11.11
N ARG A 485 -12.88 -10.27 -9.94
CA ARG A 485 -13.79 -10.92 -8.99
C ARG A 485 -14.84 -9.94 -8.48
N LEU A 486 -14.40 -8.81 -7.94
CA LEU A 486 -15.30 -7.76 -7.44
C LEU A 486 -16.21 -7.23 -8.56
N ARG A 487 -15.67 -7.03 -9.77
CA ARG A 487 -16.47 -6.62 -10.94
C ARG A 487 -17.55 -7.63 -11.27
N SER A 488 -17.23 -8.92 -11.26
CA SER A 488 -18.22 -9.98 -11.52
C SER A 488 -19.36 -9.98 -10.49
N TRP A 489 -19.05 -9.73 -9.22
CA TRP A 489 -20.06 -9.60 -8.17
C TRP A 489 -20.90 -8.33 -8.31
N VAL A 490 -20.27 -7.20 -8.66
CA VAL A 490 -20.97 -5.96 -9.00
C VAL A 490 -21.94 -6.18 -10.16
N ASP A 491 -21.50 -6.76 -11.26
CA ASP A 491 -22.33 -6.99 -12.45
C ASP A 491 -23.47 -7.98 -12.17
N ALA A 492 -23.25 -8.96 -11.29
CA ALA A 492 -24.28 -9.95 -10.93
C ALA A 492 -25.34 -9.41 -9.96
N ARG A 493 -24.98 -8.48 -9.07
CA ARG A 493 -25.82 -8.11 -7.91
C ARG A 493 -26.22 -6.65 -7.87
N CYS A 494 -25.35 -5.76 -8.32
CA CYS A 494 -25.59 -4.34 -8.28
C CYS A 494 -24.87 -3.61 -9.43
N PRO A 495 -25.32 -3.79 -10.69
CA PRO A 495 -24.67 -3.18 -11.86
C PRO A 495 -24.49 -1.67 -11.73
N GLY A 496 -23.39 -1.15 -12.28
CA GLY A 496 -23.06 0.29 -12.25
C GLY A 496 -22.39 0.76 -10.94
N THR A 497 -22.16 -0.12 -9.98
CA THR A 497 -21.40 0.22 -8.76
C THR A 497 -19.92 0.39 -9.06
N GLY A 498 -19.32 1.49 -8.60
CA GLY A 498 -17.87 1.67 -8.64
C GLY A 498 -17.15 0.71 -7.68
N ILE A 499 -15.87 0.43 -7.94
CA ILE A 499 -14.99 -0.30 -7.01
C ILE A 499 -13.94 0.67 -6.50
N ALA A 500 -13.77 0.74 -5.19
CA ALA A 500 -12.71 1.47 -4.52
C ALA A 500 -11.77 0.51 -3.77
N ILE A 501 -10.48 0.83 -3.77
CA ILE A 501 -9.45 0.13 -2.98
C ILE A 501 -8.85 1.16 -2.02
N THR A 502 -9.50 1.38 -0.88
CA THR A 502 -9.16 2.53 -0.02
C THR A 502 -7.99 2.31 0.93
N GLU A 503 -7.46 1.08 0.98
CA GLU A 503 -6.13 0.84 1.51
C GLU A 503 -5.41 -0.22 0.68
N TYR A 504 -4.16 0.07 0.35
CA TYR A 504 -3.21 -0.87 -0.23
C TYR A 504 -1.77 -0.40 -0.02
N LYS A 505 -0.81 -1.32 -0.05
CA LYS A 505 0.63 -1.00 -0.03
C LYS A 505 1.47 -2.13 -0.62
N TRP A 506 2.58 -1.75 -1.28
CA TRP A 506 3.67 -2.65 -1.67
C TRP A 506 5.02 -2.03 -1.30
N GLY A 507 5.78 -2.74 -0.46
CA GLY A 507 7.15 -2.42 -0.09
C GLY A 507 7.34 -1.14 0.73
N PRO A 508 8.58 -0.91 1.21
CA PRO A 508 8.95 0.31 1.91
C PRO A 508 9.08 1.49 0.93
N ASP A 509 8.88 2.71 1.42
CA ASP A 509 8.80 3.91 0.58
C ASP A 509 10.13 4.23 -0.12
N ALA A 510 11.25 3.98 0.58
CA ALA A 510 12.60 4.13 0.06
C ALA A 510 13.06 2.96 -0.82
N GLY A 511 12.32 1.83 -0.83
CA GLY A 511 12.68 0.62 -1.55
C GLY A 511 12.45 0.74 -3.07
N PRO A 512 13.44 0.44 -3.92
CA PRO A 512 13.27 0.53 -5.37
C PRO A 512 12.13 -0.34 -5.91
N SER A 513 11.98 -1.58 -5.42
CA SER A 513 10.91 -2.44 -5.92
C SER A 513 9.53 -2.07 -5.37
N GLY A 514 9.46 -1.47 -4.17
CA GLY A 514 8.24 -0.82 -3.66
C GLY A 514 7.76 0.31 -4.55
N ALA A 515 8.67 1.21 -4.94
CA ALA A 515 8.36 2.32 -5.85
C ALA A 515 7.92 1.84 -7.24
N LEU A 516 8.60 0.84 -7.80
CA LEU A 516 8.17 0.21 -9.07
C LEU A 516 6.78 -0.41 -8.95
N ALA A 517 6.53 -1.14 -7.87
CA ALA A 517 5.22 -1.75 -7.64
C ALA A 517 4.12 -0.70 -7.50
N GLN A 518 4.42 0.44 -6.85
CA GLN A 518 3.49 1.56 -6.74
C GLN A 518 3.16 2.16 -8.11
N ALA A 519 4.16 2.44 -8.95
CA ALA A 519 3.91 2.99 -10.29
C ALA A 519 3.06 2.05 -11.14
N GLU A 520 3.32 0.75 -11.03
CA GLU A 520 2.57 -0.26 -11.75
C GLU A 520 1.14 -0.45 -11.22
N ALA A 521 0.94 -0.42 -9.89
CA ALA A 521 -0.38 -0.51 -9.28
C ALA A 521 -1.31 0.62 -9.78
N LEU A 522 -0.81 1.86 -9.84
CA LEU A 522 -1.57 3.00 -10.37
C LEU A 522 -1.98 2.79 -11.84
N ALA A 523 -1.07 2.24 -12.66
CA ALA A 523 -1.36 1.93 -14.06
C ALA A 523 -2.39 0.77 -14.20
N ILE A 524 -2.29 -0.25 -13.34
CA ILE A 524 -3.26 -1.36 -13.27
C ILE A 524 -4.63 -0.84 -12.86
N PHE A 525 -4.74 0.04 -11.86
CA PHE A 525 -6.03 0.61 -11.44
C PHE A 525 -6.72 1.37 -12.57
N GLY A 526 -5.96 2.17 -13.32
CA GLY A 526 -6.47 2.87 -14.50
C GLY A 526 -6.91 1.90 -15.60
N ARG A 527 -6.09 0.87 -15.86
CA ARG A 527 -6.43 -0.19 -16.82
C ARG A 527 -7.68 -0.96 -16.42
N GLU A 528 -7.86 -1.28 -15.15
CA GLU A 528 -8.95 -2.12 -14.62
C GLU A 528 -10.24 -1.35 -14.26
N GLY A 529 -10.24 -0.02 -14.35
CA GLY A 529 -11.42 0.81 -14.07
C GLY A 529 -11.78 0.89 -12.60
N VAL A 530 -10.76 0.91 -11.74
CA VAL A 530 -10.97 1.25 -10.33
C VAL A 530 -11.45 2.70 -10.26
N ARG A 531 -12.47 2.95 -9.45
CA ARG A 531 -13.07 4.28 -9.29
C ARG A 531 -12.25 5.15 -8.33
N MET A 532 -11.75 4.58 -7.24
CA MET A 532 -10.90 5.28 -6.27
C MET A 532 -9.87 4.33 -5.69
N ALA A 533 -8.70 4.83 -5.39
CA ALA A 533 -7.71 4.07 -4.64
C ALA A 533 -6.92 5.02 -3.74
N THR A 534 -6.66 4.60 -2.50
CA THR A 534 -5.85 5.37 -1.56
C THR A 534 -4.77 4.50 -0.95
N ARG A 535 -3.50 4.81 -1.27
CA ARG A 535 -2.36 4.10 -0.69
C ARG A 535 -2.32 4.29 0.83
N TRP A 536 -2.00 3.24 1.56
CA TRP A 536 -1.72 3.30 2.98
C TRP A 536 -0.21 3.39 3.24
N VAL A 537 0.35 4.52 3.67
CA VAL A 537 -0.22 5.88 3.69
C VAL A 537 0.37 6.72 2.55
N ALA A 538 0.19 8.03 2.57
CA ALA A 538 0.93 8.94 1.70
C ALA A 538 2.43 8.62 1.74
N PRO A 539 3.12 8.50 0.59
CA PRO A 539 4.54 8.24 0.57
C PRO A 539 5.32 9.27 1.39
N GLU A 540 6.41 8.85 2.03
CA GLU A 540 7.36 9.77 2.66
C GLU A 540 7.91 10.76 1.63
N THR A 541 8.01 12.04 2.01
CA THR A 541 8.48 13.13 1.15
C THR A 541 9.88 12.83 0.62
N GLY A 542 10.08 12.97 -0.69
CA GLY A 542 11.37 12.71 -1.30
C GLY A 542 11.73 11.22 -1.38
N SER A 543 10.83 10.29 -1.09
CA SER A 543 11.05 8.85 -1.29
C SER A 543 10.94 8.44 -2.77
N LEU A 544 11.48 7.27 -3.15
CA LEU A 544 11.28 6.74 -4.51
C LEU A 544 9.80 6.41 -4.78
N THR A 545 9.02 6.10 -3.74
CA THR A 545 7.59 5.87 -3.91
C THR A 545 6.83 7.16 -4.23
N GLU A 546 7.28 8.32 -3.74
CA GLU A 546 6.75 9.61 -4.17
C GLU A 546 7.04 9.88 -5.67
N ASP A 547 8.22 9.49 -6.17
CA ASP A 547 8.57 9.56 -7.59
C ASP A 547 7.58 8.76 -8.47
N ALA A 548 7.04 7.65 -7.95
CA ALA A 548 6.01 6.87 -8.63
C ALA A 548 4.70 7.65 -8.79
N TYR A 549 4.32 8.50 -7.83
CA TYR A 549 3.18 9.41 -7.98
C TYR A 549 3.50 10.60 -8.88
N ARG A 550 4.70 11.17 -8.76
CA ARG A 550 5.16 12.28 -9.61
C ARG A 550 5.07 11.91 -11.09
N MET A 551 5.37 10.66 -11.45
CA MET A 551 5.15 10.13 -12.81
C MET A 551 3.72 10.34 -13.35
N PHE A 552 2.69 10.29 -12.52
CA PHE A 552 1.30 10.47 -12.96
C PHE A 552 0.74 11.86 -12.69
N LEU A 553 1.26 12.57 -11.69
CA LEU A 553 0.68 13.82 -11.21
C LEU A 553 1.46 15.06 -11.64
N ASP A 554 2.75 14.93 -11.89
CA ASP A 554 3.65 16.04 -12.22
C ASP A 554 4.90 15.55 -12.98
N TYR A 555 4.70 14.93 -14.14
CA TYR A 555 5.83 14.26 -14.80
C TYR A 555 6.87 15.21 -15.39
N ASP A 556 6.49 16.46 -15.65
CA ASP A 556 7.28 17.49 -16.33
C ASP A 556 7.63 18.69 -15.43
N GLY A 557 7.24 18.66 -14.14
CA GLY A 557 7.42 19.78 -13.20
C GLY A 557 6.43 20.93 -13.42
N ALA A 558 5.43 20.76 -14.29
CA ALA A 558 4.40 21.76 -14.58
C ALA A 558 3.01 21.37 -14.04
N ASN A 559 2.94 20.34 -13.18
CA ASN A 559 1.72 19.68 -12.70
C ASN A 559 0.89 19.06 -13.83
N THR A 560 1.53 18.64 -14.92
CA THR A 560 0.82 17.93 -16.00
C THR A 560 0.48 16.53 -15.54
N ARG A 561 -0.82 16.22 -15.54
CA ARG A 561 -1.35 14.93 -15.10
C ARG A 561 -1.48 13.93 -16.24
N VAL A 562 -1.28 12.65 -15.93
CA VAL A 562 -1.61 11.53 -16.81
C VAL A 562 -3.10 11.21 -16.64
N LEU A 563 -3.89 11.75 -17.57
CA LEU A 563 -5.35 11.63 -17.63
C LEU A 563 -5.78 11.12 -19.01
N GLY A 564 -7.01 10.62 -19.11
CA GLY A 564 -7.61 10.16 -20.36
C GLY A 564 -8.27 8.79 -20.20
N ASP A 565 -8.27 8.03 -21.28
CA ASP A 565 -8.78 6.66 -21.30
C ASP A 565 -7.61 5.68 -21.39
N SER A 566 -7.64 4.65 -20.55
CA SER A 566 -6.82 3.47 -20.76
C SER A 566 -7.24 2.78 -22.06
N ILE A 567 -6.26 2.43 -22.89
CA ILE A 567 -6.43 1.66 -24.13
C ILE A 567 -5.54 0.42 -24.10
N PRO A 568 -5.82 -0.61 -24.92
CA PRO A 568 -5.08 -1.86 -24.86
C PRO A 568 -3.61 -1.65 -25.26
N ALA A 569 -2.72 -2.03 -24.35
CA ALA A 569 -1.29 -2.17 -24.56
C ALA A 569 -0.86 -3.57 -24.12
N THR A 570 -0.03 -4.23 -24.92
CA THR A 570 0.41 -5.61 -24.62
C THR A 570 1.88 -5.76 -24.93
N ALA A 571 2.65 -6.21 -23.94
CA ALA A 571 4.05 -6.59 -24.11
C ALA A 571 4.17 -8.01 -24.67
N SER A 572 5.23 -8.28 -25.44
CA SER A 572 5.58 -9.61 -25.97
C SER A 572 5.90 -10.62 -24.87
N ASP A 573 6.36 -10.15 -23.72
CA ASP A 573 6.51 -10.93 -22.49
C ASP A 573 6.01 -10.10 -21.29
N GLN A 574 4.83 -10.47 -20.79
CA GLN A 574 4.18 -9.77 -19.67
C GLN A 574 4.79 -10.14 -18.32
N ASN A 575 5.64 -11.16 -18.23
CA ASN A 575 6.36 -11.47 -16.99
C ASN A 575 7.52 -10.48 -16.79
N GLU A 576 8.15 -10.06 -17.88
CA GLU A 576 9.30 -9.15 -17.86
C GLU A 576 8.94 -7.68 -18.03
N LEU A 577 7.85 -7.35 -18.74
CA LEU A 577 7.49 -5.98 -19.06
C LEU A 577 5.99 -5.71 -18.84
N GLY A 578 5.68 -4.81 -17.90
CA GLY A 578 4.37 -4.18 -17.80
C GLY A 578 4.25 -3.06 -18.84
N ALA A 579 3.12 -2.98 -19.56
CA ALA A 579 2.86 -1.95 -20.54
C ALA A 579 1.41 -1.45 -20.43
N TYR A 580 1.24 -0.14 -20.28
CA TYR A 580 -0.06 0.51 -20.07
C TYR A 580 -0.11 1.78 -20.91
N ALA A 581 -1.17 1.95 -21.70
CA ALA A 581 -1.34 3.13 -22.55
C ALA A 581 -2.58 3.91 -22.13
N ILE A 582 -2.41 5.23 -22.04
CA ILE A 582 -3.45 6.19 -21.66
C ILE A 582 -3.50 7.23 -22.77
N ASP A 583 -4.61 7.24 -23.49
CA ASP A 583 -4.85 8.16 -24.59
C ASP A 583 -5.87 9.22 -24.18
N GLN A 584 -5.55 10.46 -24.50
CA GLN A 584 -6.47 11.57 -24.36
C GLN A 584 -6.58 12.22 -25.73
N PRO A 585 -7.71 12.07 -26.45
CA PRO A 585 -7.81 12.53 -27.83
C PRO A 585 -7.38 13.98 -28.01
N SER A 586 -6.57 14.24 -29.05
CA SER A 586 -5.94 15.55 -29.34
C SER A 586 -4.89 16.04 -28.32
N GLN A 587 -4.60 15.27 -27.29
CA GLN A 587 -3.48 15.48 -26.36
C GLN A 587 -2.46 14.35 -26.49
N ALA A 588 -1.36 14.45 -25.74
CA ALA A 588 -0.30 13.46 -25.78
C ALA A 588 -0.79 12.04 -25.44
N LEU A 589 -0.30 11.04 -26.16
CA LEU A 589 -0.43 9.63 -25.79
C LEU A 589 0.62 9.31 -24.73
N ARG A 590 0.22 8.76 -23.59
CA ARG A 590 1.13 8.35 -22.51
C ARG A 590 1.24 6.83 -22.49
N ILE A 591 2.47 6.31 -22.46
CA ILE A 591 2.73 4.87 -22.32
C ILE A 591 3.63 4.68 -21.10
N VAL A 592 3.11 3.98 -20.09
CA VAL A 592 3.86 3.56 -18.91
C VAL A 592 4.44 2.18 -19.17
N LEU A 593 5.76 2.04 -18.99
CA LEU A 593 6.52 0.80 -19.17
C LEU A 593 7.25 0.47 -17.87
N ILE A 594 7.00 -0.72 -17.33
CA ILE A 594 7.64 -1.22 -16.11
C ILE A 594 8.53 -2.39 -16.50
N ASN A 595 9.85 -2.15 -16.61
CA ASN A 595 10.79 -3.23 -16.86
C ASN A 595 11.00 -4.00 -15.56
N ARG A 596 10.27 -5.11 -15.41
CA ARG A 596 10.37 -6.01 -14.27
C ARG A 596 11.58 -6.93 -14.37
N ALA A 597 12.20 -7.07 -15.54
CA ALA A 597 13.39 -7.88 -15.70
C ALA A 597 14.56 -7.30 -14.89
N THR A 598 15.47 -8.19 -14.51
CA THR A 598 16.72 -7.84 -13.83
C THR A 598 17.80 -7.34 -14.79
N ALA A 599 17.54 -7.33 -16.10
CA ALA A 599 18.49 -6.96 -17.13
C ALA A 599 17.89 -5.86 -18.05
N PRO A 600 18.73 -5.09 -18.76
CA PRO A 600 18.23 -4.11 -19.70
C PRO A 600 17.45 -4.75 -20.86
N ARG A 601 16.58 -3.95 -21.49
CA ARG A 601 15.74 -4.37 -22.62
C ARG A 601 15.77 -3.33 -23.74
N ASP A 602 15.79 -3.80 -24.99
CA ASP A 602 15.50 -2.97 -26.15
C ASP A 602 14.01 -3.11 -26.46
N ILE A 603 13.24 -2.03 -26.32
CA ILE A 603 11.77 -2.07 -26.38
C ILE A 603 11.27 -1.40 -27.66
N SER A 604 10.67 -2.19 -28.54
CA SER A 604 9.97 -1.70 -29.74
C SER A 604 8.51 -1.41 -29.44
N ILE A 605 8.10 -0.15 -29.48
CA ILE A 605 6.70 0.28 -29.34
C ILE A 605 6.07 0.33 -30.73
N ASN A 606 4.97 -0.40 -30.93
CA ASN A 606 4.22 -0.49 -32.17
C ASN A 606 2.79 0.02 -31.95
N LEU A 607 2.46 1.13 -32.61
CA LEU A 607 1.16 1.79 -32.57
C LEU A 607 0.28 1.28 -33.71
N SER A 608 -1.00 1.05 -33.46
CA SER A 608 -1.95 0.66 -34.52
C SER A 608 -2.27 1.78 -35.52
N ALA A 609 -1.82 3.01 -35.27
CA ALA A 609 -1.90 4.15 -36.17
C ALA A 609 -0.63 5.00 -36.08
N ALA A 610 -0.26 5.65 -37.18
CA ALA A 610 0.91 6.51 -37.22
C ALA A 610 0.70 7.80 -36.42
N THR A 611 1.78 8.30 -35.83
CA THR A 611 1.85 9.63 -35.22
C THR A 611 3.10 10.35 -35.71
N ASN A 612 3.08 11.68 -35.65
CA ASN A 612 4.18 12.53 -36.07
C ASN A 612 4.41 13.64 -35.05
N GLY A 613 5.65 13.77 -34.58
CA GLY A 613 6.04 14.83 -33.66
C GLY A 613 7.12 14.40 -32.67
N ASN A 614 7.31 15.22 -31.65
CA ASN A 614 8.32 14.99 -30.62
C ASN A 614 7.81 14.07 -29.51
N TRP A 615 8.69 13.23 -28.99
CA TRP A 615 8.44 12.42 -27.82
C TRP A 615 9.44 12.74 -26.71
N GLN A 616 9.04 12.47 -25.47
CA GLN A 616 9.86 12.58 -24.27
C GLN A 616 9.78 11.28 -23.48
N LEU A 617 10.89 10.88 -22.87
CA LEU A 617 10.97 9.74 -21.99
C LEU A 617 11.40 10.21 -20.61
N TYR A 618 10.58 9.89 -19.62
CA TYR A 618 10.85 10.09 -18.20
C TYR A 618 11.03 8.75 -17.52
N ARG A 619 11.91 8.68 -16.52
CA ARG A 619 12.25 7.42 -15.84
C ARG A 619 12.67 7.68 -14.40
N PHE A 620 12.37 6.71 -13.54
CA PHE A 620 13.11 6.49 -12.30
C PHE A 620 13.53 5.01 -12.19
N ASP A 621 14.59 4.79 -11.43
CA ASP A 621 15.07 3.46 -11.02
C ASP A 621 15.83 3.62 -9.67
N ALA A 622 16.47 2.56 -9.18
CA ALA A 622 17.18 2.62 -7.90
C ALA A 622 18.35 3.63 -7.89
N ALA A 623 18.99 3.87 -9.05
CA ALA A 623 20.16 4.74 -9.17
C ALA A 623 19.78 6.18 -9.50
N GLN A 624 18.60 6.41 -10.09
CA GLN A 624 18.18 7.70 -10.59
C GLN A 624 16.77 8.06 -10.13
N ARG A 625 16.63 9.25 -9.52
CA ARG A 625 15.34 9.89 -9.23
C ARG A 625 14.57 10.19 -10.51
N PHE A 626 13.25 10.34 -10.37
CA PHE A 626 12.37 10.61 -11.50
C PHE A 626 12.73 11.91 -12.24
N GLY A 627 12.89 11.78 -13.56
CA GLY A 627 13.16 12.92 -14.43
C GLY A 627 13.25 12.51 -15.89
N GLN A 628 13.40 13.50 -16.78
CA GLN A 628 13.55 13.25 -18.21
C GLN A 628 14.90 12.61 -18.51
N VAL A 629 14.88 11.47 -19.20
CA VAL A 629 16.08 10.71 -19.59
C VAL A 629 16.25 10.59 -21.10
N GLY A 630 15.25 11.00 -21.88
CA GLY A 630 15.32 10.95 -23.33
C GLY A 630 14.30 11.86 -24.01
N ASN A 631 14.56 12.13 -25.28
CA ASN A 631 13.63 12.76 -26.22
C ASN A 631 14.03 12.41 -27.65
N GLY A 632 13.12 12.67 -28.58
CA GLY A 632 13.38 12.53 -30.01
C GLY A 632 12.14 12.86 -30.82
N ALA A 633 12.12 12.41 -32.07
CA ALA A 633 10.96 12.51 -32.96
C ALA A 633 10.50 11.12 -33.40
N ILE A 634 9.20 11.00 -33.66
CA ILE A 634 8.57 9.86 -34.30
C ILE A 634 7.87 10.36 -35.57
N ASN A 635 7.99 9.60 -36.66
CA ASN A 635 7.23 9.80 -37.87
C ASN A 635 6.84 8.43 -38.42
N GLY A 636 5.69 7.94 -38.01
CA GLY A 636 5.21 6.59 -38.33
C GLY A 636 4.56 5.92 -37.13
N SER A 637 4.52 4.60 -37.15
CA SER A 637 3.81 3.77 -36.17
C SER A 637 4.75 3.03 -35.20
N THR A 638 6.06 3.22 -35.30
CA THR A 638 7.03 2.48 -34.48
C THR A 638 8.07 3.41 -33.86
N LEU A 639 8.37 3.17 -32.58
CA LEU A 639 9.47 3.79 -31.85
C LEU A 639 10.29 2.69 -31.18
N SER A 640 11.61 2.85 -31.07
CA SER A 640 12.46 1.93 -30.30
C SER A 640 13.15 2.68 -29.17
N LEU A 641 13.04 2.15 -27.96
CA LEU A 641 13.82 2.57 -26.80
C LEU A 641 14.93 1.55 -26.58
N THR A 642 16.18 1.98 -26.63
CA THR A 642 17.33 1.09 -26.45
C THR A 642 17.81 1.10 -25.01
N ASN A 643 18.30 -0.06 -24.55
CA ASN A 643 18.95 -0.22 -23.25
C ASN A 643 18.13 0.34 -22.08
N VAL A 644 16.82 0.08 -22.06
CA VAL A 644 15.94 0.45 -20.93
C VAL A 644 16.37 -0.36 -19.71
N PRO A 645 16.82 0.26 -18.60
CA PRO A 645 17.40 -0.45 -17.47
C PRO A 645 16.46 -1.49 -16.86
N GLY A 646 17.03 -2.58 -16.33
CA GLY A 646 16.29 -3.54 -15.52
C GLY A 646 15.78 -2.89 -14.23
N ARG A 647 14.61 -3.30 -13.75
CA ARG A 647 13.90 -2.67 -12.61
C ARG A 647 13.80 -1.15 -12.75
N SER A 648 13.24 -0.69 -13.86
CA SER A 648 12.92 0.73 -14.07
C SER A 648 11.45 0.94 -14.39
N ALA A 649 10.94 2.11 -14.00
CA ALA A 649 9.63 2.60 -14.40
C ALA A 649 9.82 3.77 -15.36
N ASN A 650 9.14 3.72 -16.50
CA ASN A 650 9.35 4.64 -17.62
C ASN A 650 8.00 5.19 -18.10
N LEU A 651 7.93 6.51 -18.29
CA LEU A 651 6.81 7.18 -18.92
C LEU A 651 7.26 7.76 -20.26
N LEU A 652 6.74 7.19 -21.34
CA LEU A 652 6.90 7.69 -22.69
C LEU A 652 5.71 8.60 -23.03
N VAL A 653 6.00 9.86 -23.34
CA VAL A 653 5.03 10.85 -23.78
C VAL A 653 5.20 11.04 -25.29
N LEU A 654 4.19 10.62 -26.05
CA LEU A 654 4.16 10.69 -27.52
C LEU A 654 3.27 11.86 -27.98
N PRO A 655 3.46 12.35 -29.22
CA PRO A 655 2.55 13.32 -29.82
C PRO A 655 1.12 12.79 -29.87
N ALA A 656 0.17 13.71 -29.89
CA ALA A 656 -1.25 13.36 -30.06
C ALA A 656 -1.45 12.51 -31.31
N VAL A 657 -2.24 11.45 -31.17
CA VAL A 657 -2.58 10.59 -32.30
C VAL A 657 -3.93 11.04 -32.85
N THR A 658 -3.97 11.36 -34.14
CA THR A 658 -5.23 11.68 -34.83
C THR A 658 -5.95 10.38 -35.14
N THR A 659 -6.87 9.95 -34.27
CA THR A 659 -7.82 8.88 -34.59
C THR A 659 -9.09 9.48 -35.17
N SER A 660 -9.63 8.90 -36.25
CA SER A 660 -11.02 9.16 -36.64
C SER A 660 -11.91 8.72 -35.49
N SER A 661 -12.60 9.67 -34.87
CA SER A 661 -13.44 9.49 -33.70
C SER A 661 -14.43 8.35 -33.91
N VAL A 662 -14.22 7.23 -33.20
CA VAL A 662 -15.31 6.28 -32.96
C VAL A 662 -15.98 6.74 -31.68
N ILE A 663 -17.19 7.24 -31.84
CA ILE A 663 -18.06 7.75 -30.79
C ILE A 663 -18.71 6.56 -30.04
N PHE A 664 -18.56 6.58 -28.71
CA PHE A 664 -19.26 5.88 -27.60
C PHE A 664 -19.23 4.35 -27.43
N GLY A 665 -19.21 3.95 -26.14
CA GLY A 665 -19.45 2.58 -25.70
C GLY A 665 -19.40 2.30 -24.20
N ASP A 666 -19.62 3.28 -23.30
CA ASP A 666 -20.39 3.01 -22.07
C ASP A 666 -20.83 4.32 -21.39
N GLY A 667 -22.15 4.54 -21.36
CA GLY A 667 -22.73 5.73 -20.76
C GLY A 667 -22.81 5.64 -19.25
N PHE A 668 -22.42 6.72 -18.56
CA PHE A 668 -22.97 7.19 -17.30
C PHE A 668 -22.62 8.69 -17.17
N GLU A 669 -23.63 9.54 -17.38
CA GLU A 669 -23.79 10.76 -16.55
C GLU A 669 -24.19 10.33 -15.12
#